data_AF-A0A355TWX0-F1
#
_entry.id   AF-A0A355TWX0-F1
#
_cell.length_a   1.000
_cell.length_b   1.000
_cell.length_c   1.000
_cell.angle_alpha   90.00
_cell.angle_beta   90.00
_cell.angle_gamma   90.00
#
_symmetry.space_group_name_H-M   'P 1'
#
loop_
_entity.id
_entity.type
_entity.pdbx_description
1 polymer ?
#
loop_
_entity_poly.entity_id
_entity_poly.type
_entity_poly.pdbx_seq_one_letter_code
_entity_poly.pdbx_strand_id
1 'polypeptide(L)'
;MGLQLYGNTIWNANVSNSNKVVILAEENKFDNILKTLEYTGLNYCAYIYKGNAHIAVNKSDIDKIQRLPIEYGAILPSSKNNTLPKGNIIGTTSYKNISDKEYRKYDIDFAFKLAQRLSENNIPFSGRIYNSSTTITVDKSDIGALNDLVSVLQDEKSVFNREGNIYIYSNSDNISIAAKADYFDVKISNFNELESILTYLYDKINFTVVSTDDNTFTFYCDKGSKEKLQQLINTANENILASRFNLLISDYKYTDEQEKAVEAVKDLLSSKMDDENLIAAFKLIFENTSKYSSKQLALLSTEFVNTYENLNKFECVFADNSRLNDLKNQFEKEILLADVTKNRGYLPEQIDTIKELVNRDASKLILELLDYTFTADDIKSFMQEYINGNYRGLINVIAKVKHTTPFEIDALIEGGEYVPELPPVDATILAELNNYTENHRNKINLLSNERNTIVINAFAGPGAGKTTSCLEIAEKLKKQGFVTEYVQEYAKELVWDNKLDLLNGSMENQFAILQEQLNRIDRLYGKVDFIVTDSPVLLNATYLKESNEKYVKAVQEIYSHFDNFNYFVERNVEAFETEGRIHNLEQSLQIDDELKDTLAELNLEYNTYNHSTIDNIVQDAIEYKENYSVAAQKAQLKKAQKLAEENNLPFSDKFSEGADDEIDPVIYDGSMTSEDFEKMQENLDSEHSINEEPIEQIQPLVQTQPNKLELEIGFTESGLLNDFMNENYPDKKISFALGNALLEFLDEKQHIERDIEELNVGYYDKTHFTITALINGEDYGYEGRFDIGDGKENGEGNIIHHIESYLIHLVNENPYEANEEELAEMRDYLDTAIPYFKKNSQLTADEQKILNDFKE
;
A
#
# COMPACT_ATOMS: atom_id res chain seq x y z
N MET A 1 23.32 -44.46 21.85
CA MET A 1 21.85 -44.39 21.75
C MET A 1 21.36 -45.33 20.65
N GLY A 2 20.12 -45.78 20.70
CA GLY A 2 19.48 -46.46 19.57
C GLY A 2 19.07 -45.43 18.50
N LEU A 3 19.09 -45.82 17.23
CA LEU A 3 18.52 -45.01 16.15
C LEU A 3 16.98 -45.09 16.22
N GLN A 4 16.31 -43.95 16.17
CA GLN A 4 14.86 -43.89 16.01
C GLN A 4 14.48 -44.36 14.61
N LEU A 5 13.45 -45.21 14.52
CA LEU A 5 12.93 -45.75 13.25
C LEU A 5 11.54 -45.19 13.01
N TYR A 6 11.30 -44.79 11.76
CA TYR A 6 10.04 -44.25 11.26
C TYR A 6 9.44 -45.20 10.23
N GLY A 7 8.12 -45.17 10.04
CA GLY A 7 7.38 -46.02 9.09
C GLY A 7 7.28 -47.50 9.47
N ASN A 8 7.13 -48.35 8.47
CA ASN A 8 6.73 -49.75 8.63
C ASN A 8 7.86 -50.68 9.12
N THR A 9 8.01 -50.76 10.44
CA THR A 9 8.94 -51.71 11.08
C THR A 9 8.55 -53.18 10.87
N ILE A 10 7.27 -53.50 10.65
CA ILE A 10 6.78 -54.87 10.38
C ILE A 10 7.28 -55.34 9.00
N TRP A 11 7.08 -54.51 7.97
CA TRP A 11 7.65 -54.73 6.63
C TRP A 11 9.17 -54.88 6.70
N ASN A 12 9.85 -53.93 7.35
CA ASN A 12 11.31 -53.90 7.41
C ASN A 12 11.90 -55.16 8.09
N ALA A 13 11.24 -55.69 9.13
CA ALA A 13 11.67 -56.90 9.83
C ALA A 13 11.41 -58.22 9.08
N ASN A 14 10.54 -58.22 8.07
CA ASN A 14 10.09 -59.43 7.37
C ASN A 14 10.45 -59.50 5.88
N VAL A 15 10.83 -58.39 5.25
CA VAL A 15 11.32 -58.35 3.86
C VAL A 15 12.85 -58.45 3.83
N SER A 16 13.38 -59.30 2.94
CA SER A 16 14.82 -59.46 2.72
C SER A 16 15.47 -58.17 2.24
N ASN A 17 16.69 -57.87 2.70
CA ASN A 17 17.47 -56.72 2.26
C ASN A 17 17.76 -56.74 0.75
N SER A 18 17.84 -57.92 0.12
CA SER A 18 17.93 -58.08 -1.34
C SER A 18 16.78 -57.45 -2.14
N ASN A 19 15.62 -57.25 -1.49
CA ASN A 19 14.40 -56.74 -2.10
C ASN A 19 14.16 -55.26 -1.74
N LYS A 20 15.12 -54.61 -1.07
CA LYS A 20 15.04 -53.22 -0.64
C LYS A 20 16.10 -52.37 -1.32
N VAL A 21 15.77 -51.10 -1.54
CA VAL A 21 16.75 -50.04 -1.80
C VAL A 21 16.63 -48.98 -0.72
N VAL A 22 17.66 -48.14 -0.58
CA VAL A 22 17.69 -47.02 0.36
C VAL A 22 17.76 -45.73 -0.44
N ILE A 23 16.76 -44.88 -0.29
CA ILE A 23 16.76 -43.50 -0.76
C ILE A 23 17.55 -42.68 0.26
N LEU A 24 18.50 -41.89 -0.22
CA LEU A 24 19.21 -40.87 0.54
C LEU A 24 18.65 -39.50 0.16
N ALA A 25 18.30 -38.71 1.18
CA ALA A 25 17.87 -37.33 1.04
C ALA A 25 18.44 -36.48 2.19
N GLU A 26 18.40 -35.17 2.01
CA GLU A 26 18.71 -34.21 3.07
C GLU A 26 17.66 -34.28 4.20
N GLU A 27 18.05 -33.87 5.40
CA GLU A 27 17.18 -33.95 6.60
C GLU A 27 15.95 -33.02 6.49
N ASN A 28 16.09 -31.85 5.86
CA ASN A 28 14.99 -30.91 5.55
C ASN A 28 13.89 -31.49 4.64
N LYS A 29 14.19 -32.49 3.79
CA LYS A 29 13.19 -33.15 2.92
C LYS A 29 12.52 -34.35 3.60
N PHE A 30 12.98 -34.76 4.79
CA PHE A 30 12.59 -36.02 5.42
C PHE A 30 11.08 -36.16 5.60
N ASP A 31 10.45 -35.20 6.27
CA ASP A 31 9.03 -35.28 6.65
C ASP A 31 8.11 -35.25 5.41
N ASN A 32 8.42 -34.43 4.40
CA ASN A 32 7.68 -34.44 3.13
C ASN A 32 7.75 -35.82 2.47
N ILE A 33 8.95 -36.40 2.32
CA ILE A 33 9.11 -37.74 1.71
C ILE A 33 8.32 -38.80 2.50
N LEU A 34 8.38 -38.78 3.83
CA LEU A 34 7.62 -39.74 4.65
C LEU A 34 6.11 -39.56 4.45
N LYS A 35 5.64 -38.31 4.43
CA LYS A 35 4.23 -37.92 4.25
C LYS A 35 3.70 -38.35 2.88
N THR A 36 4.44 -38.12 1.78
CA THR A 36 4.07 -38.62 0.44
C THR A 36 4.02 -40.15 0.38
N LEU A 37 4.99 -40.84 1.00
CA LEU A 37 5.01 -42.32 1.03
C LEU A 37 3.88 -42.92 1.88
N GLU A 38 3.42 -42.21 2.92
CA GLU A 38 2.23 -42.57 3.69
C GLU A 38 0.93 -42.37 2.92
N TYR A 39 0.73 -41.22 2.26
CA TYR A 39 -0.49 -40.94 1.48
C TYR A 39 -0.68 -41.87 0.27
N THR A 40 0.41 -42.40 -0.27
CA THR A 40 0.40 -43.30 -1.43
C THR A 40 0.33 -44.78 -1.03
N GLY A 41 0.20 -45.08 0.27
CA GLY A 41 0.10 -46.44 0.80
C GLY A 41 1.37 -47.27 0.61
N LEU A 42 2.52 -46.66 0.36
CA LEU A 42 3.78 -47.36 0.12
C LEU A 42 4.44 -47.84 1.43
N ASN A 43 5.15 -48.95 1.34
CA ASN A 43 5.94 -49.49 2.45
C ASN A 43 7.34 -48.88 2.44
N TYR A 44 7.69 -48.21 3.54
CA TYR A 44 9.03 -47.74 3.80
C TYR A 44 9.42 -48.00 5.26
N CYS A 45 10.70 -47.87 5.59
CA CYS A 45 11.16 -47.68 6.96
C CYS A 45 12.43 -46.83 6.96
N ALA A 46 12.45 -45.77 7.77
CA ALA A 46 13.46 -44.72 7.66
C ALA A 46 14.12 -44.36 9.00
N TYR A 47 15.27 -43.69 8.92
CA TYR A 47 15.96 -43.08 10.06
C TYR A 47 16.84 -41.92 9.59
N ILE A 48 17.11 -40.97 10.47
CA ILE A 48 18.10 -39.92 10.26
C ILE A 48 19.46 -40.41 10.79
N TYR A 49 20.53 -40.15 10.05
CA TYR A 49 21.90 -40.41 10.50
C TYR A 49 22.87 -39.38 9.92
N LYS A 50 23.51 -38.58 10.79
CA LYS A 50 24.47 -37.53 10.42
C LYS A 50 23.93 -36.54 9.37
N GLY A 51 22.84 -35.84 9.66
CA GLY A 51 22.30 -34.82 8.75
C GLY A 51 21.59 -35.37 7.50
N ASN A 52 21.37 -36.68 7.41
CA ASN A 52 20.90 -37.35 6.19
C ASN A 52 19.79 -38.36 6.49
N ALA A 53 18.68 -38.24 5.75
CA ALA A 53 17.59 -39.19 5.74
C ALA A 53 17.98 -40.48 4.99
N HIS A 54 17.77 -41.62 5.64
CA HIS A 54 17.99 -42.95 5.07
C HIS A 54 16.67 -43.72 5.04
N ILE A 55 16.01 -43.74 3.87
CA ILE A 55 14.63 -44.23 3.71
C ILE A 55 14.66 -45.54 2.92
N ALA A 56 14.46 -46.68 3.60
CA ALA A 56 14.41 -47.98 2.94
C ALA A 56 13.02 -48.23 2.35
N VAL A 57 12.94 -48.61 1.08
CA VAL A 57 11.69 -48.90 0.33
C VAL A 57 11.82 -50.23 -0.43
N ASN A 58 10.71 -50.77 -0.96
CA ASN A 58 10.75 -51.91 -1.87
C ASN A 58 11.48 -51.55 -3.17
N LYS A 59 12.35 -52.45 -3.65
CA LYS A 59 12.98 -52.34 -4.97
C LYS A 59 11.95 -52.36 -6.12
N SER A 60 10.79 -52.99 -5.94
CA SER A 60 9.71 -53.06 -6.93
C SER A 60 8.86 -51.80 -7.03
N ASP A 61 9.02 -50.83 -6.10
CA ASP A 61 8.24 -49.60 -6.09
C ASP A 61 9.04 -48.38 -6.59
N ILE A 62 10.27 -48.57 -7.10
CA ILE A 62 11.12 -47.48 -7.61
C ILE A 62 10.41 -46.70 -8.73
N ASP A 63 9.82 -47.38 -9.70
CA ASP A 63 9.10 -46.76 -10.82
C ASP A 63 7.88 -45.94 -10.36
N LYS A 64 7.31 -46.26 -9.19
CA LYS A 64 6.23 -45.47 -8.56
C LYS A 64 6.79 -44.25 -7.83
N ILE A 65 7.88 -44.45 -7.09
CA ILE A 65 8.59 -43.42 -6.32
C ILE A 65 9.16 -42.34 -7.24
N GLN A 66 9.64 -42.70 -8.44
CA GLN A 66 10.10 -41.76 -9.47
C GLN A 66 8.98 -40.87 -10.05
N ARG A 67 7.71 -41.22 -9.84
CA ARG A 67 6.55 -40.45 -10.28
C ARG A 67 5.99 -39.53 -9.17
N LEU A 68 6.50 -39.65 -7.94
CA LEU A 68 6.05 -38.86 -6.80
C LEU A 68 6.82 -37.53 -6.71
N PRO A 69 6.22 -36.46 -6.13
CA PRO A 69 6.84 -35.15 -6.00
C PRO A 69 7.80 -35.13 -4.80
N ILE A 70 8.82 -36.00 -4.84
CA ILE A 70 9.81 -36.15 -3.77
C ILE A 70 11.23 -35.96 -4.29
N GLU A 71 11.96 -35.05 -3.64
CA GLU A 71 13.36 -34.77 -3.94
C GLU A 71 14.26 -35.70 -3.12
N TYR A 72 15.26 -36.30 -3.79
CA TYR A 72 16.24 -37.17 -3.15
C TYR A 72 17.55 -37.15 -3.92
N GLY A 73 18.68 -37.31 -3.21
CA GLY A 73 20.01 -37.26 -3.82
C GLY A 73 20.44 -38.56 -4.49
N ALA A 74 20.13 -39.72 -3.91
CA ALA A 74 20.57 -41.01 -4.46
C ALA A 74 19.69 -42.20 -4.05
N ILE A 75 19.59 -43.20 -4.93
CA ILE A 75 19.02 -44.52 -4.61
C ILE A 75 20.15 -45.55 -4.56
N LEU A 76 20.38 -46.13 -3.38
CA LEU A 76 21.44 -47.11 -3.14
C LEU A 76 20.88 -48.54 -2.96
N PRO A 77 21.57 -49.58 -3.46
CA PRO A 77 21.25 -50.96 -3.11
C PRO A 77 21.55 -51.22 -1.62
N SER A 78 20.81 -52.14 -0.99
CA SER A 78 21.06 -52.47 0.41
C SER A 78 22.45 -53.10 0.61
N SER A 79 23.28 -52.47 1.45
CA SER A 79 24.64 -52.90 1.80
C SER A 79 24.70 -53.96 2.91
N LYS A 80 23.54 -54.41 3.43
CA LYS A 80 23.46 -55.42 4.51
C LYS A 80 23.23 -56.81 3.94
N ASN A 81 24.00 -57.78 4.47
CA ASN A 81 23.81 -59.21 4.20
C ASN A 81 22.34 -59.67 4.37
N ASN A 82 21.96 -60.71 3.63
CA ASN A 82 20.62 -61.29 3.69
C ASN A 82 20.30 -61.83 5.10
N THR A 83 19.51 -61.06 5.85
CA THR A 83 18.83 -61.55 7.05
C THR A 83 17.55 -62.30 6.65
N LEU A 84 17.45 -63.56 7.05
CA LEU A 84 16.21 -64.33 6.93
C LEU A 84 15.07 -63.67 7.73
N PRO A 85 13.81 -63.71 7.26
CA PRO A 85 12.66 -63.14 7.98
C PRO A 85 12.51 -63.72 9.40
N LYS A 86 12.00 -62.91 10.34
CA LYS A 86 11.73 -63.31 11.73
C LYS A 86 10.49 -64.21 11.86
N GLY A 87 10.50 -65.34 11.16
CA GLY A 87 9.39 -66.32 11.14
C GLY A 87 8.24 -65.94 10.21
N ASN A 88 7.13 -66.68 10.33
CA ASN A 88 5.99 -66.60 9.39
C ASN A 88 4.73 -66.00 10.04
N ILE A 89 4.87 -65.30 11.17
CA ILE A 89 3.75 -64.72 11.93
C ILE A 89 4.10 -63.26 12.26
N ILE A 90 3.15 -62.37 12.02
CA ILE A 90 3.17 -60.94 12.39
C ILE A 90 1.94 -60.60 13.22
N GLY A 91 1.93 -59.43 13.84
CA GLY A 91 0.74 -58.87 14.50
C GLY A 91 0.95 -58.46 15.96
N THR A 92 0.01 -57.67 16.44
CA THR A 92 -0.06 -57.15 17.82
C THR A 92 -0.63 -58.17 18.81
N THR A 93 -1.22 -59.27 18.33
CA THR A 93 -1.82 -60.30 19.16
C THR A 93 -1.60 -61.71 18.62
N SER A 94 -1.50 -62.68 19.54
CA SER A 94 -1.41 -64.10 19.19
C SER A 94 -2.74 -64.62 18.63
N TYR A 95 -2.71 -65.38 17.53
CA TYR A 95 -3.88 -66.04 16.93
C TYR A 95 -4.76 -66.82 17.95
N LYS A 96 -4.16 -67.35 19.02
CA LYS A 96 -4.87 -68.08 20.08
C LYS A 96 -5.76 -67.19 20.96
N ASN A 97 -5.45 -65.89 21.04
CA ASN A 97 -6.07 -64.93 21.94
C ASN A 97 -7.23 -64.16 21.28
N ILE A 98 -7.34 -64.20 19.95
CA ILE A 98 -8.52 -63.71 19.21
C ILE A 98 -9.68 -64.65 19.52
N SER A 99 -10.86 -64.13 19.87
CA SER A 99 -11.97 -64.97 20.34
C SER A 99 -12.78 -65.49 19.16
N ASP A 100 -13.59 -64.63 18.53
CA ASP A 100 -14.37 -64.96 17.33
C ASP A 100 -13.57 -64.53 16.09
N LYS A 101 -13.11 -65.49 15.28
CA LYS A 101 -12.03 -65.25 14.30
C LYS A 101 -12.59 -65.00 12.92
N GLU A 102 -12.46 -63.77 12.45
CA GLU A 102 -12.62 -63.43 11.04
C GLU A 102 -11.25 -63.27 10.37
N TYR A 103 -11.13 -63.73 9.13
CA TYR A 103 -9.88 -63.64 8.38
C TYR A 103 -10.07 -63.24 6.92
N ARG A 104 -9.05 -62.56 6.41
CA ARG A 104 -8.94 -62.11 5.02
C ARG A 104 -7.53 -62.39 4.50
N LYS A 105 -7.39 -62.55 3.19
CA LYS A 105 -6.13 -62.88 2.53
C LYS A 105 -5.80 -61.77 1.54
N TYR A 106 -4.60 -61.22 1.65
CA TYR A 106 -4.11 -60.14 0.80
C TYR A 106 -2.77 -60.52 0.16
N ASP A 107 -2.38 -59.75 -0.86
CA ASP A 107 -0.99 -59.73 -1.31
C ASP A 107 -0.04 -59.42 -0.14
N ILE A 108 1.19 -59.92 -0.21
CA ILE A 108 2.15 -59.82 0.90
C ILE A 108 2.57 -58.38 1.20
N ASP A 109 2.73 -57.51 0.20
CA ASP A 109 3.11 -56.11 0.39
C ASP A 109 1.93 -55.30 0.96
N PHE A 110 0.75 -55.45 0.35
CA PHE A 110 -0.49 -54.84 0.85
C PHE A 110 -0.75 -55.24 2.31
N ALA A 111 -0.56 -56.51 2.66
CA ALA A 111 -0.75 -57.00 4.02
C ALA A 111 0.25 -56.41 5.02
N PHE A 112 1.48 -56.10 4.62
CA PHE A 112 2.43 -55.43 5.52
C PHE A 112 2.03 -53.99 5.80
N LYS A 113 1.53 -53.24 4.80
CA LYS A 113 1.03 -51.87 5.01
C LYS A 113 -0.26 -51.87 5.83
N LEU A 114 -1.18 -52.79 5.57
CA LEU A 114 -2.37 -53.00 6.38
C LEU A 114 -2.03 -53.37 7.84
N ALA A 115 -0.98 -54.18 8.05
CA ALA A 115 -0.48 -54.52 9.39
C ALA A 115 0.10 -53.31 10.14
N GLN A 116 0.72 -52.35 9.44
CA GLN A 116 1.09 -51.05 10.01
C GLN A 116 -0.17 -50.28 10.46
N ARG A 117 -1.12 -50.04 9.53
CA ARG A 117 -2.37 -49.30 9.81
C ARG A 117 -3.18 -49.90 10.98
N LEU A 118 -3.29 -51.23 11.05
CA LEU A 118 -3.96 -51.93 12.16
C LEU A 118 -3.25 -51.70 13.50
N SER A 119 -1.92 -51.65 13.51
CA SER A 119 -1.13 -51.37 14.71
C SER A 119 -1.30 -49.92 15.18
N GLU A 120 -1.26 -48.96 14.25
CA GLU A 120 -1.45 -47.53 14.51
C GLU A 120 -2.86 -47.23 15.06
N ASN A 121 -3.88 -47.93 14.54
CA ASN A 121 -5.27 -47.82 15.00
C ASN A 121 -5.57 -48.68 16.25
N ASN A 122 -4.56 -49.28 16.88
CA ASN A 122 -4.68 -50.15 18.07
C ASN A 122 -5.62 -51.38 17.89
N ILE A 123 -5.81 -51.85 16.66
CA ILE A 123 -6.67 -53.00 16.35
C ILE A 123 -5.88 -54.31 16.57
N PRO A 124 -6.31 -55.23 17.45
CA PRO A 124 -5.60 -56.49 17.67
C PRO A 124 -5.69 -57.43 16.47
N PHE A 125 -4.54 -57.84 15.92
CA PHE A 125 -4.51 -58.79 14.80
C PHE A 125 -3.38 -59.81 14.89
N SER A 126 -3.55 -60.92 14.16
CA SER A 126 -2.52 -61.91 13.87
C SER A 126 -2.46 -62.15 12.36
N GLY A 127 -1.30 -61.91 11.75
CA GLY A 127 -1.03 -62.19 10.35
C GLY A 127 -0.18 -63.45 10.16
N ARG A 128 -0.56 -64.35 9.26
CA ARG A 128 0.26 -65.50 8.85
C ARG A 128 0.78 -65.32 7.43
N ILE A 129 2.10 -65.26 7.30
CA ILE A 129 2.82 -65.06 6.04
C ILE A 129 2.94 -66.41 5.30
N TYR A 130 2.62 -66.38 4.00
CA TYR A 130 2.89 -67.42 3.01
C TYR A 130 3.74 -66.83 1.88
N ASN A 131 4.18 -67.66 0.91
CA ASN A 131 5.16 -67.27 -0.11
C ASN A 131 4.83 -66.00 -0.93
N SER A 132 3.55 -65.70 -1.16
CA SER A 132 3.08 -64.59 -2.01
C SER A 132 1.84 -63.88 -1.44
N SER A 133 1.51 -64.12 -0.18
CA SER A 133 0.29 -63.59 0.44
C SER A 133 0.33 -63.77 1.94
N THR A 134 -0.44 -62.94 2.64
CA THR A 134 -0.59 -63.02 4.10
C THR A 134 -2.07 -63.11 4.44
N THR A 135 -2.41 -64.01 5.36
CA THR A 135 -3.76 -64.05 5.96
C THR A 135 -3.74 -63.22 7.22
N ILE A 136 -4.50 -62.12 7.23
CA ILE A 136 -4.75 -61.30 8.43
C ILE A 136 -5.98 -61.85 9.13
N THR A 137 -5.90 -62.04 10.44
CA THR A 137 -7.00 -62.46 11.33
C THR A 137 -7.20 -61.40 12.40
N VAL A 138 -8.45 -60.98 12.59
CA VAL A 138 -8.91 -60.03 13.62
C VAL A 138 -10.05 -60.68 14.41
N ASP A 139 -10.47 -60.07 15.52
CA ASP A 139 -11.75 -60.46 16.12
C ASP A 139 -12.91 -59.98 15.24
N LYS A 140 -14.02 -60.71 15.26
CA LYS A 140 -15.22 -60.39 14.48
C LYS A 140 -15.82 -59.03 14.83
N SER A 141 -15.60 -58.53 16.06
CA SER A 141 -15.97 -57.15 16.41
C SER A 141 -15.26 -56.11 15.55
N ASP A 142 -14.03 -56.39 15.11
CA ASP A 142 -13.15 -55.46 14.41
C ASP A 142 -13.25 -55.57 12.88
N ILE A 143 -14.10 -56.49 12.35
CA ILE A 143 -14.18 -56.72 10.90
C ILE A 143 -14.63 -55.47 10.12
N GLY A 144 -15.42 -54.59 10.74
CA GLY A 144 -15.79 -53.30 10.16
C GLY A 144 -14.57 -52.40 9.97
N ALA A 145 -13.80 -52.20 11.03
CA ALA A 145 -12.57 -51.39 11.00
C ALA A 145 -11.50 -51.97 10.06
N LEU A 146 -11.39 -53.30 9.96
CA LEU A 146 -10.55 -53.95 8.95
C LEU A 146 -10.98 -53.60 7.52
N ASN A 147 -12.27 -53.66 7.22
CA ASN A 147 -12.77 -53.35 5.87
C ASN A 147 -12.62 -51.85 5.54
N ASP A 148 -12.84 -50.96 6.52
CA ASP A 148 -12.59 -49.52 6.38
C ASP A 148 -11.12 -49.27 5.98
N LEU A 149 -10.15 -49.78 6.76
CA LEU A 149 -8.72 -49.62 6.48
C LEU A 149 -8.28 -50.26 5.15
N VAL A 150 -8.94 -51.35 4.74
CA VAL A 150 -8.69 -51.98 3.43
C VAL A 150 -9.16 -51.08 2.29
N SER A 151 -10.34 -50.43 2.42
CA SER A 151 -10.82 -49.47 1.43
C SER A 151 -9.87 -48.28 1.33
N VAL A 152 -9.52 -47.66 2.47
CA VAL A 152 -8.56 -46.53 2.51
C VAL A 152 -7.27 -46.87 1.78
N LEU A 153 -6.66 -48.02 2.09
CA LEU A 153 -5.39 -48.41 1.48
C LEU A 153 -5.51 -48.81 -0.01
N GLN A 154 -6.71 -49.18 -0.47
CA GLN A 154 -7.00 -49.37 -1.90
C GLN A 154 -7.13 -48.02 -2.62
N ASP A 155 -7.78 -47.04 -2.00
CA ASP A 155 -7.93 -45.68 -2.53
C ASP A 155 -6.56 -44.96 -2.59
N GLU A 156 -5.76 -45.01 -1.52
CA GLU A 156 -4.38 -44.49 -1.45
C GLU A 156 -3.48 -45.06 -2.57
N LYS A 157 -3.53 -46.38 -2.80
CA LYS A 157 -2.74 -47.03 -3.87
C LYS A 157 -3.30 -46.79 -5.27
N SER A 158 -4.52 -46.28 -5.41
CA SER A 158 -5.17 -46.09 -6.71
C SER A 158 -4.55 -44.97 -7.56
N VAL A 159 -3.82 -44.03 -6.93
CA VAL A 159 -3.10 -42.94 -7.60
C VAL A 159 -2.11 -43.44 -8.66
N PHE A 160 -1.54 -44.64 -8.46
CA PHE A 160 -0.61 -45.26 -9.40
C PHE A 160 -1.27 -45.94 -10.61
N ASN A 161 -2.61 -46.03 -10.66
CA ASN A 161 -3.34 -46.69 -11.75
C ASN A 161 -3.35 -45.89 -13.06
N ARG A 162 -3.09 -44.58 -12.99
CA ARG A 162 -2.90 -43.70 -14.16
C ARG A 162 -1.40 -43.64 -14.52
N GLU A 163 -1.08 -43.30 -15.77
CA GLU A 163 0.30 -42.97 -16.18
C GLU A 163 0.60 -41.48 -15.94
N GLY A 164 1.87 -41.09 -15.91
CA GLY A 164 2.30 -39.70 -15.68
C GLY A 164 2.84 -39.41 -14.28
N ASN A 165 3.36 -38.20 -14.10
CA ASN A 165 3.79 -37.67 -12.81
C ASN A 165 2.58 -37.47 -11.89
N ILE A 166 2.81 -37.52 -10.58
CA ILE A 166 1.80 -37.37 -9.56
C ILE A 166 2.11 -36.09 -8.79
N TYR A 167 1.14 -35.19 -8.68
CA TYR A 167 1.19 -34.05 -7.77
C TYR A 167 0.39 -34.40 -6.51
N ILE A 168 0.96 -34.15 -5.33
CA ILE A 168 0.28 -34.29 -4.04
C ILE A 168 0.73 -33.13 -3.16
N TYR A 169 -0.24 -32.38 -2.61
CA TYR A 169 0.01 -31.37 -1.58
C TYR A 169 -1.08 -31.48 -0.50
N SER A 170 -0.71 -31.29 0.77
CA SER A 170 -1.66 -31.36 1.88
C SER A 170 -1.20 -30.53 3.07
N ASN A 171 -2.08 -29.68 3.57
CA ASN A 171 -1.88 -28.91 4.81
C ASN A 171 -2.25 -29.70 6.08
N SER A 172 -2.69 -30.98 5.96
CA SER A 172 -3.22 -31.74 7.10
C SER A 172 -2.70 -33.17 7.17
N ASP A 173 -2.02 -33.51 8.26
CA ASP A 173 -1.44 -34.85 8.48
C ASP A 173 -2.50 -35.97 8.60
N ASN A 174 -3.78 -35.62 8.78
CA ASN A 174 -4.87 -36.58 8.98
C ASN A 174 -5.70 -36.89 7.72
N ILE A 175 -5.57 -36.12 6.63
CA ILE A 175 -6.33 -36.37 5.39
C ILE A 175 -5.66 -37.48 4.57
N SER A 176 -5.97 -38.71 4.95
CA SER A 176 -5.90 -39.86 4.04
C SER A 176 -6.90 -39.68 2.88
N ILE A 177 -6.56 -40.23 1.71
CA ILE A 177 -7.36 -40.22 0.46
C ILE A 177 -8.56 -41.20 0.57
N ALA A 178 -9.12 -41.33 1.77
CA ALA A 178 -10.01 -42.40 2.20
C ALA A 178 -11.47 -42.21 1.76
N ALA A 179 -12.20 -43.33 1.68
CA ALA A 179 -13.67 -43.43 1.61
C ALA A 179 -14.50 -42.67 2.69
N LYS A 180 -13.89 -41.83 3.53
CA LYS A 180 -14.57 -40.91 4.46
C LYS A 180 -14.36 -39.43 4.11
N ALA A 181 -13.43 -39.07 3.22
CA ALA A 181 -13.28 -37.71 2.72
C ALA A 181 -14.35 -37.41 1.66
N ASP A 182 -14.80 -36.16 1.60
CA ASP A 182 -15.50 -35.67 0.40
C ASP A 182 -14.45 -35.18 -0.60
N TYR A 183 -14.75 -35.29 -1.90
CA TYR A 183 -13.85 -34.81 -2.96
C TYR A 183 -14.59 -34.19 -4.15
N PHE A 184 -13.86 -33.43 -4.96
CA PHE A 184 -14.27 -32.94 -6.27
C PHE A 184 -13.07 -32.54 -7.11
N ASP A 185 -13.24 -32.56 -8.43
CA ASP A 185 -12.23 -32.11 -9.39
C ASP A 185 -12.40 -30.62 -9.68
N VAL A 186 -11.28 -29.89 -9.70
CA VAL A 186 -11.18 -28.48 -10.09
C VAL A 186 -10.27 -28.40 -11.30
N LYS A 187 -10.67 -27.63 -12.31
CA LYS A 187 -9.77 -27.29 -13.41
C LYS A 187 -9.05 -25.99 -13.08
N ILE A 188 -7.73 -25.99 -13.24
CA ILE A 188 -6.85 -24.85 -12.99
C ILE A 188 -5.94 -24.72 -14.21
N SER A 189 -5.74 -23.49 -14.70
CA SER A 189 -5.15 -23.26 -16.02
C SER A 189 -3.61 -23.26 -16.00
N ASN A 190 -2.99 -22.98 -14.85
CA ASN A 190 -1.54 -23.05 -14.64
C ASN A 190 -1.18 -23.28 -13.15
N PHE A 191 0.10 -23.55 -12.90
CA PHE A 191 0.58 -23.90 -11.56
C PHE A 191 0.61 -22.71 -10.57
N ASN A 192 0.88 -21.48 -11.04
CA ASN A 192 0.94 -20.30 -10.17
C ASN A 192 -0.46 -19.93 -9.61
N GLU A 193 -1.50 -20.16 -10.42
CA GLU A 193 -2.90 -20.07 -9.99
C GLU A 193 -3.22 -21.11 -8.91
N LEU A 194 -2.76 -22.36 -9.09
CA LEU A 194 -2.86 -23.40 -8.05
C LEU A 194 -2.16 -22.97 -6.76
N GLU A 195 -0.89 -22.54 -6.79
CA GLU A 195 -0.16 -22.12 -5.59
C GLU A 195 -0.89 -20.99 -4.84
N SER A 196 -1.41 -20.00 -5.57
CA SER A 196 -2.20 -18.91 -5.00
C SER A 196 -3.45 -19.41 -4.26
N ILE A 197 -4.17 -20.37 -4.87
CA ILE A 197 -5.32 -21.05 -4.23
C ILE A 197 -4.88 -21.84 -2.99
N LEU A 198 -3.79 -22.62 -3.08
CA LEU A 198 -3.29 -23.45 -1.98
C LEU A 198 -2.88 -22.61 -0.77
N THR A 199 -2.17 -21.50 -1.01
CA THR A 199 -1.80 -20.52 0.02
C THR A 199 -3.03 -19.89 0.66
N TYR A 200 -4.03 -19.46 -0.12
CA TYR A 200 -5.27 -18.90 0.43
C TYR A 200 -6.04 -19.92 1.30
N LEU A 201 -6.01 -21.22 0.96
CA LEU A 201 -6.69 -22.27 1.70
C LEU A 201 -5.96 -22.72 2.97
N TYR A 202 -4.64 -22.49 3.07
CA TYR A 202 -3.74 -23.21 3.98
C TYR A 202 -4.14 -23.17 5.47
N ASP A 203 -4.65 -22.04 5.96
CA ASP A 203 -5.10 -21.82 7.34
C ASP A 203 -6.62 -21.97 7.53
N LYS A 204 -7.40 -22.01 6.44
CA LYS A 204 -8.89 -21.87 6.48
C LYS A 204 -9.63 -23.20 6.54
N ILE A 205 -9.01 -24.27 6.04
CA ILE A 205 -9.63 -25.59 5.90
C ILE A 205 -8.57 -26.68 5.72
N ASN A 206 -8.76 -27.86 6.31
CA ASN A 206 -7.92 -29.02 6.00
C ASN A 206 -8.26 -29.54 4.59
N PHE A 207 -7.26 -29.71 3.74
CA PHE A 207 -7.43 -30.34 2.43
C PHE A 207 -6.17 -31.14 2.01
N THR A 208 -6.38 -32.09 1.09
CA THR A 208 -5.31 -32.71 0.29
C THR A 208 -5.69 -32.54 -1.17
N VAL A 209 -4.80 -32.00 -1.98
CA VAL A 209 -4.96 -31.95 -3.44
C VAL A 209 -4.09 -33.02 -4.07
N VAL A 210 -4.64 -33.72 -5.06
CA VAL A 210 -3.94 -34.73 -5.86
C VAL A 210 -4.17 -34.43 -7.33
N SER A 211 -3.14 -34.52 -8.16
CA SER A 211 -3.29 -34.58 -9.60
C SER A 211 -2.44 -35.65 -10.26
N THR A 212 -2.91 -36.10 -11.43
CA THR A 212 -2.21 -36.97 -12.37
C THR A 212 -2.12 -36.37 -13.78
N ASP A 213 -2.60 -35.13 -13.96
CA ASP A 213 -2.53 -34.36 -15.20
C ASP A 213 -2.38 -32.86 -14.89
N ASP A 214 -1.82 -32.08 -15.82
CA ASP A 214 -1.34 -30.73 -15.48
C ASP A 214 -2.48 -29.72 -15.19
N ASN A 215 -3.75 -30.08 -15.48
CA ASN A 215 -4.88 -29.14 -15.50
C ASN A 215 -6.08 -29.55 -14.62
N THR A 216 -6.11 -30.76 -14.04
CA THR A 216 -7.27 -31.29 -13.29
C THR A 216 -6.88 -31.77 -11.90
N PHE A 217 -7.19 -30.96 -10.89
CA PHE A 217 -6.79 -31.17 -9.50
C PHE A 217 -7.96 -31.71 -8.68
N THR A 218 -7.84 -32.94 -8.16
CA THR A 218 -8.82 -33.51 -7.24
C THR A 218 -8.54 -33.04 -5.82
N PHE A 219 -9.42 -32.22 -5.28
CA PHE A 219 -9.37 -31.76 -3.89
C PHE A 219 -10.17 -32.71 -2.99
N TYR A 220 -9.54 -33.16 -1.90
CA TYR A 220 -10.11 -33.97 -0.83
C TYR A 220 -10.20 -33.16 0.46
N CYS A 221 -11.28 -33.30 1.22
CA CYS A 221 -11.49 -32.63 2.50
C CYS A 221 -12.23 -33.48 3.52
N ASP A 222 -12.25 -33.02 4.78
CA ASP A 222 -13.06 -33.61 5.84
C ASP A 222 -14.54 -33.69 5.47
N LYS A 223 -15.21 -34.77 5.87
CA LYS A 223 -16.61 -35.05 5.50
C LYS A 223 -17.56 -33.93 5.91
N GLY A 224 -18.41 -33.50 4.98
CA GLY A 224 -19.32 -32.37 5.15
C GLY A 224 -18.69 -31.00 4.86
N SER A 225 -17.38 -30.93 4.63
CA SER A 225 -16.68 -29.66 4.37
C SER A 225 -16.62 -29.27 2.88
N LYS A 226 -17.17 -30.11 1.98
CA LYS A 226 -17.09 -29.93 0.53
C LYS A 226 -17.61 -28.56 0.06
N GLU A 227 -18.77 -28.14 0.54
CA GLU A 227 -19.36 -26.85 0.16
C GLU A 227 -18.51 -25.67 0.64
N LYS A 228 -17.95 -25.76 1.87
CA LYS A 228 -17.02 -24.75 2.40
C LYS A 228 -15.74 -24.68 1.56
N LEU A 229 -15.16 -25.81 1.18
CA LEU A 229 -13.96 -25.83 0.34
C LEU A 229 -14.23 -25.23 -1.05
N GLN A 230 -15.38 -25.54 -1.65
CA GLN A 230 -15.78 -24.96 -2.94
C GLN A 230 -15.96 -23.44 -2.87
N GLN A 231 -16.60 -22.93 -1.81
CA GLN A 231 -16.71 -21.49 -1.58
C GLN A 231 -15.34 -20.83 -1.43
N LEU A 232 -14.45 -21.39 -0.62
CA LEU A 232 -13.10 -20.84 -0.41
C LEU A 232 -12.25 -20.84 -1.69
N ILE A 233 -12.35 -21.87 -2.54
CA ILE A 233 -11.68 -21.90 -3.85
C ILE A 233 -12.22 -20.82 -4.78
N ASN A 234 -13.54 -20.60 -4.80
CA ASN A 234 -14.13 -19.53 -5.61
C ASN A 234 -13.64 -18.15 -5.14
N THR A 235 -13.63 -17.89 -3.83
CA THR A 235 -13.11 -16.63 -3.27
C THR A 235 -11.61 -16.45 -3.53
N ALA A 236 -10.81 -17.53 -3.51
CA ALA A 236 -9.40 -17.48 -3.90
C ALA A 236 -9.26 -17.00 -5.36
N ASN A 237 -10.06 -17.56 -6.27
CA ASN A 237 -10.05 -17.18 -7.69
C ASN A 237 -10.51 -15.72 -7.90
N GLU A 238 -11.55 -15.26 -7.21
CA GLU A 238 -12.01 -13.87 -7.23
C GLU A 238 -10.89 -12.90 -6.80
N ASN A 239 -10.16 -13.24 -5.72
CA ASN A 239 -9.03 -12.44 -5.25
C ASN A 239 -7.88 -12.41 -6.27
N ILE A 240 -7.52 -13.56 -6.87
CA ILE A 240 -6.47 -13.65 -7.90
C ILE A 240 -6.83 -12.79 -9.13
N LEU A 241 -8.08 -12.82 -9.57
CA LEU A 241 -8.56 -12.01 -10.70
C LEU A 241 -8.52 -10.51 -10.36
N ALA A 242 -8.93 -10.12 -9.16
CA ALA A 242 -8.82 -8.74 -8.69
C ALA A 242 -7.36 -8.26 -8.65
N SER A 243 -6.43 -9.05 -8.10
CA SER A 243 -5.00 -8.71 -8.07
C SER A 243 -4.42 -8.52 -9.47
N ARG A 244 -4.79 -9.36 -10.44
CA ARG A 244 -4.35 -9.22 -11.84
C ARG A 244 -4.95 -7.99 -12.53
N PHE A 245 -6.18 -7.59 -12.20
CA PHE A 245 -6.76 -6.34 -12.71
C PHE A 245 -6.04 -5.12 -12.12
N ASN A 246 -5.74 -5.14 -10.82
CA ASN A 246 -5.00 -4.05 -10.18
C ASN A 246 -3.60 -3.88 -10.79
N LEU A 247 -2.89 -4.99 -11.07
CA LEU A 247 -1.62 -4.98 -11.83
C LEU A 247 -1.76 -4.53 -13.29
N LEU A 248 -2.95 -4.60 -13.88
CA LEU A 248 -3.23 -4.08 -15.23
C LEU A 248 -3.48 -2.56 -15.25
N ILE A 249 -3.79 -1.96 -14.10
CA ILE A 249 -4.06 -0.51 -13.98
C ILE A 249 -3.02 0.26 -13.16
N SER A 250 -2.15 -0.42 -12.41
CA SER A 250 -1.09 0.20 -11.58
C SER A 250 -0.21 1.18 -12.36
N ASP A 251 0.08 0.85 -13.63
CA ASP A 251 0.91 1.67 -14.53
C ASP A 251 0.29 3.06 -14.81
N TYR A 252 -1.03 3.22 -14.67
CA TYR A 252 -1.74 4.47 -14.94
C TYR A 252 -1.81 5.42 -13.74
N LYS A 253 -1.47 4.97 -12.52
CA LYS A 253 -1.46 5.79 -11.29
C LYS A 253 -2.77 6.55 -11.06
N TYR A 254 -3.89 5.83 -11.08
CA TYR A 254 -5.21 6.39 -10.81
C TYR A 254 -5.40 6.76 -9.33
N THR A 255 -6.27 7.73 -9.07
CA THR A 255 -6.84 7.97 -7.73
C THR A 255 -7.95 6.95 -7.43
N ASP A 256 -8.30 6.75 -6.16
CA ASP A 256 -9.40 5.87 -5.71
C ASP A 256 -10.73 6.06 -6.49
N GLU A 257 -11.05 7.29 -6.88
CA GLU A 257 -12.26 7.60 -7.64
C GLU A 257 -12.14 7.24 -9.13
N GLN A 258 -10.92 7.39 -9.69
CA GLN A 258 -10.60 6.94 -11.04
C GLN A 258 -10.54 5.40 -11.11
N GLU A 259 -10.03 4.73 -10.08
CA GLU A 259 -10.06 3.25 -9.97
C GLU A 259 -11.50 2.71 -9.95
N LYS A 260 -12.35 3.28 -9.09
CA LYS A 260 -13.80 2.96 -9.05
C LYS A 260 -14.48 3.21 -10.40
N ALA A 261 -14.04 4.20 -11.16
CA ALA A 261 -14.57 4.49 -12.50
C ALA A 261 -14.14 3.49 -13.59
N VAL A 262 -13.04 2.75 -13.39
CA VAL A 262 -12.60 1.66 -14.29
C VAL A 262 -13.02 0.27 -13.81
N GLU A 263 -13.56 0.14 -12.59
CA GLU A 263 -14.02 -1.13 -12.03
C GLU A 263 -15.09 -1.84 -12.89
N ALA A 264 -15.91 -1.12 -13.66
CA ALA A 264 -16.83 -1.77 -14.61
C ALA A 264 -16.11 -2.62 -15.69
N VAL A 265 -14.84 -2.31 -16.00
CA VAL A 265 -14.01 -3.10 -16.94
C VAL A 265 -13.41 -4.34 -16.26
N LYS A 266 -13.25 -4.33 -14.93
CA LYS A 266 -12.75 -5.45 -14.13
C LYS A 266 -13.58 -6.70 -14.32
N ASP A 267 -14.90 -6.59 -14.28
CA ASP A 267 -15.82 -7.74 -14.45
C ASP A 267 -15.64 -8.38 -15.84
N LEU A 268 -15.57 -7.56 -16.88
CA LEU A 268 -15.35 -8.02 -18.25
C LEU A 268 -13.99 -8.71 -18.40
N LEU A 269 -12.90 -8.07 -17.96
CA LEU A 269 -11.56 -8.65 -18.05
C LEU A 269 -11.43 -9.91 -17.19
N SER A 270 -11.99 -9.93 -15.98
CA SER A 270 -11.99 -11.09 -15.09
C SER A 270 -12.71 -12.29 -15.71
N SER A 271 -13.79 -12.06 -16.47
CA SER A 271 -14.52 -13.12 -17.18
C SER A 271 -13.77 -13.69 -18.40
N LYS A 272 -12.71 -13.01 -18.89
CA LYS A 272 -11.99 -13.33 -20.13
C LYS A 272 -10.46 -13.11 -20.02
N MET A 273 -9.84 -13.38 -18.87
CA MET A 273 -8.40 -13.09 -18.67
C MET A 273 -7.45 -13.84 -19.62
N ASP A 274 -7.90 -14.93 -20.24
CA ASP A 274 -7.13 -15.69 -21.25
C ASP A 274 -7.14 -15.01 -22.64
N ASP A 275 -7.82 -13.87 -22.81
CA ASP A 275 -7.98 -13.15 -24.08
C ASP A 275 -6.93 -12.02 -24.22
N GLU A 276 -5.75 -12.39 -24.72
CA GLU A 276 -4.65 -11.47 -25.03
C GLU A 276 -5.09 -10.29 -25.93
N ASN A 277 -6.06 -10.49 -26.83
CA ASN A 277 -6.53 -9.43 -27.72
C ASN A 277 -7.38 -8.40 -26.97
N LEU A 278 -8.21 -8.85 -26.02
CA LEU A 278 -8.99 -7.98 -25.14
C LEU A 278 -8.08 -7.19 -24.18
N ILE A 279 -7.05 -7.82 -23.63
CA ILE A 279 -6.06 -7.16 -22.77
C ILE A 279 -5.25 -6.13 -23.57
N ALA A 280 -4.82 -6.46 -24.80
CA ALA A 280 -4.13 -5.51 -25.68
C ALA A 280 -5.03 -4.32 -26.06
N ALA A 281 -6.31 -4.57 -26.35
CA ALA A 281 -7.29 -3.51 -26.60
C ALA A 281 -7.50 -2.61 -25.39
N PHE A 282 -7.60 -3.17 -24.18
CA PHE A 282 -7.68 -2.41 -22.94
C PHE A 282 -6.48 -1.47 -22.79
N LYS A 283 -5.25 -2.01 -22.90
CA LYS A 283 -4.01 -1.21 -22.78
C LYS A 283 -3.95 -0.08 -23.80
N LEU A 284 -4.37 -0.30 -25.04
CA LEU A 284 -4.39 0.73 -26.08
C LEU A 284 -5.45 1.83 -25.83
N ILE A 285 -6.64 1.45 -25.37
CA ILE A 285 -7.74 2.41 -25.12
C ILE A 285 -7.49 3.23 -23.85
N PHE A 286 -6.96 2.63 -22.79
CA PHE A 286 -6.66 3.31 -21.52
C PHE A 286 -5.23 3.88 -21.45
N GLU A 287 -4.48 3.87 -22.56
CA GLU A 287 -3.20 4.57 -22.65
C GLU A 287 -3.38 6.08 -22.41
N ASN A 288 -2.55 6.63 -21.51
CA ASN A 288 -2.48 8.05 -21.14
C ASN A 288 -3.78 8.66 -20.56
N THR A 289 -4.68 7.85 -19.96
CA THR A 289 -5.95 8.34 -19.40
C THR A 289 -5.90 8.77 -17.93
N SER A 290 -4.72 8.81 -17.30
CA SER A 290 -4.54 9.32 -15.92
C SER A 290 -4.96 10.78 -15.72
N LYS A 291 -4.89 11.58 -16.78
CA LYS A 291 -5.36 12.98 -16.84
C LYS A 291 -6.88 13.14 -17.03
N TYR A 292 -7.64 12.05 -17.17
CA TYR A 292 -9.10 12.10 -17.35
C TYR A 292 -9.80 12.10 -15.98
N SER A 293 -10.90 12.83 -15.84
CA SER A 293 -11.68 12.78 -14.59
C SER A 293 -12.33 11.41 -14.38
N SER A 294 -12.67 11.06 -13.14
CA SER A 294 -13.42 9.83 -12.80
C SER A 294 -14.69 9.68 -13.65
N LYS A 295 -15.40 10.78 -13.92
CA LYS A 295 -16.57 10.81 -14.82
C LYS A 295 -16.24 10.49 -16.29
N GLN A 296 -15.13 10.99 -16.82
CA GLN A 296 -14.67 10.69 -18.18
C GLN A 296 -14.21 9.23 -18.30
N LEU A 297 -13.49 8.72 -17.29
CA LEU A 297 -13.13 7.30 -17.21
C LEU A 297 -14.36 6.40 -17.14
N ALA A 298 -15.38 6.73 -16.32
CA ALA A 298 -16.60 5.94 -16.22
C ALA A 298 -17.35 5.83 -17.57
N LEU A 299 -17.39 6.91 -18.35
CA LEU A 299 -17.94 6.90 -19.71
C LEU A 299 -17.11 6.05 -20.68
N LEU A 300 -15.78 6.17 -20.65
CA LEU A 300 -14.87 5.37 -21.47
C LEU A 300 -14.98 3.86 -21.13
N SER A 301 -15.00 3.53 -19.84
CA SER A 301 -15.21 2.18 -19.30
C SER A 301 -16.53 1.57 -19.74
N THR A 302 -17.63 2.35 -19.66
CA THR A 302 -18.95 1.89 -20.10
C THR A 302 -18.95 1.56 -21.59
N GLU A 303 -18.38 2.42 -22.44
CA GLU A 303 -18.34 2.15 -23.88
C GLU A 303 -17.33 1.04 -24.23
N PHE A 304 -16.27 0.85 -23.44
CA PHE A 304 -15.35 -0.27 -23.61
C PHE A 304 -16.06 -1.61 -23.33
N VAL A 305 -16.81 -1.69 -22.23
CA VAL A 305 -17.64 -2.87 -21.93
C VAL A 305 -18.66 -3.11 -23.04
N ASN A 306 -19.44 -2.09 -23.45
CA ASN A 306 -20.40 -2.20 -24.55
C ASN A 306 -19.77 -2.75 -25.85
N THR A 307 -18.53 -2.37 -26.13
CA THR A 307 -17.80 -2.74 -27.36
C THR A 307 -17.33 -4.20 -27.33
N TYR A 308 -16.88 -4.68 -26.16
CA TYR A 308 -16.14 -5.96 -26.04
C TYR A 308 -16.89 -7.09 -25.30
N GLU A 309 -17.94 -6.80 -24.54
CA GLU A 309 -18.67 -7.80 -23.72
C GLU A 309 -19.19 -8.97 -24.56
N ASN A 310 -19.74 -8.68 -25.74
CA ASN A 310 -20.39 -9.68 -26.60
C ASN A 310 -19.44 -10.33 -27.63
N LEU A 311 -18.14 -9.99 -27.62
CA LEU A 311 -17.14 -10.53 -28.56
C LEU A 311 -16.41 -11.73 -27.97
N ASN A 312 -16.06 -12.70 -28.81
CA ASN A 312 -15.07 -13.73 -28.46
C ASN A 312 -13.63 -13.32 -28.85
N LYS A 313 -12.62 -14.04 -28.34
CA LYS A 313 -11.21 -13.69 -28.53
C LYS A 313 -10.70 -13.51 -29.96
N PHE A 314 -11.38 -14.11 -30.95
CA PHE A 314 -11.06 -13.91 -32.37
C PHE A 314 -11.79 -12.69 -32.97
N GLU A 315 -12.87 -12.25 -32.36
CA GLU A 315 -13.68 -11.08 -32.76
C GLU A 315 -13.17 -9.78 -32.14
N CYS A 316 -12.54 -9.83 -30.95
CA CYS A 316 -11.92 -8.67 -30.30
C CYS A 316 -10.93 -7.90 -31.22
N VAL A 317 -10.26 -8.59 -32.14
CA VAL A 317 -9.33 -8.02 -33.15
C VAL A 317 -10.06 -7.14 -34.19
N PHE A 318 -11.37 -7.32 -34.36
CA PHE A 318 -12.22 -6.62 -35.34
C PHE A 318 -13.25 -5.68 -34.68
N ALA A 319 -13.06 -5.35 -33.40
CA ALA A 319 -13.95 -4.45 -32.66
C ALA A 319 -13.99 -3.03 -33.28
N ASP A 320 -15.19 -2.43 -33.31
CA ASP A 320 -15.39 -1.06 -33.80
C ASP A 320 -15.11 -0.03 -32.70
N ASN A 321 -13.85 0.40 -32.62
CA ASN A 321 -13.39 1.39 -31.64
C ASN A 321 -13.71 2.85 -32.02
N SER A 322 -14.55 3.11 -33.05
CA SER A 322 -14.87 4.47 -33.50
C SER A 322 -15.35 5.37 -32.36
N ARG A 323 -16.35 4.93 -31.60
CA ARG A 323 -16.92 5.69 -30.47
C ARG A 323 -15.95 5.88 -29.30
N LEU A 324 -15.09 4.89 -29.03
CA LEU A 324 -14.05 5.01 -28.01
C LEU A 324 -13.03 6.09 -28.40
N ASN A 325 -12.64 6.14 -29.67
CA ASN A 325 -11.76 7.17 -30.20
C ASN A 325 -12.42 8.55 -30.21
N ASP A 326 -13.72 8.63 -30.56
CA ASP A 326 -14.50 9.87 -30.49
C ASP A 326 -14.60 10.41 -29.05
N LEU A 327 -14.84 9.55 -28.06
CA LEU A 327 -14.83 9.91 -26.64
C LEU A 327 -13.45 10.41 -26.18
N LYS A 328 -12.35 9.69 -26.51
CA LYS A 328 -10.99 10.18 -26.17
C LYS A 328 -10.75 11.56 -26.80
N ASN A 329 -11.07 11.75 -28.08
CA ASN A 329 -10.92 13.04 -28.77
C ASN A 329 -11.76 14.16 -28.13
N GLN A 330 -12.97 13.87 -27.65
CA GLN A 330 -13.78 14.82 -26.90
C GLN A 330 -13.10 15.20 -25.57
N PHE A 331 -12.63 14.23 -24.79
CA PHE A 331 -12.02 14.48 -23.48
C PHE A 331 -10.70 15.25 -23.60
N GLU A 332 -9.87 14.96 -24.61
CA GLU A 332 -8.68 15.75 -24.91
C GLU A 332 -9.00 17.23 -25.20
N LYS A 333 -10.11 17.50 -25.91
CA LYS A 333 -10.59 18.86 -26.19
C LYS A 333 -11.14 19.57 -24.95
N GLU A 334 -11.84 18.84 -24.08
CA GLU A 334 -12.30 19.36 -22.78
C GLU A 334 -11.13 19.72 -21.86
N ILE A 335 -10.12 18.85 -21.78
CA ILE A 335 -8.89 19.07 -21.00
C ILE A 335 -8.08 20.25 -21.56
N LEU A 336 -7.88 20.32 -22.89
CA LEU A 336 -7.19 21.44 -23.52
C LEU A 336 -7.93 22.77 -23.29
N LEU A 337 -9.26 22.79 -23.39
CA LEU A 337 -10.06 23.98 -23.08
C LEU A 337 -9.89 24.41 -21.62
N ALA A 338 -9.93 23.46 -20.68
CA ALA A 338 -9.71 23.74 -19.26
C ALA A 338 -8.30 24.32 -19.03
N ASP A 339 -7.24 23.69 -19.56
CA ASP A 339 -5.85 24.12 -19.44
C ASP A 339 -5.60 25.55 -19.98
N VAL A 340 -6.14 25.89 -21.16
CA VAL A 340 -5.94 27.23 -21.76
C VAL A 340 -6.85 28.32 -21.17
N THR A 341 -7.85 27.99 -20.35
CA THR A 341 -8.77 28.97 -19.75
C THR A 341 -8.71 29.06 -18.22
N LYS A 342 -8.33 27.97 -17.53
CA LYS A 342 -8.16 27.91 -16.07
C LYS A 342 -7.19 29.00 -15.65
N ASN A 343 -7.62 29.80 -14.68
CA ASN A 343 -6.83 30.88 -14.08
C ASN A 343 -6.42 32.04 -15.02
N ARG A 344 -6.98 32.15 -16.23
CA ARG A 344 -6.63 33.19 -17.21
C ARG A 344 -7.49 34.47 -17.19
N GLY A 345 -8.54 34.52 -16.37
CA GLY A 345 -9.40 35.71 -16.24
C GLY A 345 -10.41 35.94 -17.37
N TYR A 346 -10.70 34.92 -18.18
CA TYR A 346 -11.69 35.01 -19.25
C TYR A 346 -13.14 35.07 -18.71
N LEU A 347 -13.96 35.90 -19.35
CA LEU A 347 -15.42 35.95 -19.24
C LEU A 347 -16.06 34.76 -19.98
N PRO A 348 -17.28 34.32 -19.61
CA PRO A 348 -17.96 33.19 -20.25
C PRO A 348 -18.06 33.29 -21.78
N GLU A 349 -18.37 34.47 -22.32
CA GLU A 349 -18.48 34.71 -23.77
C GLU A 349 -17.13 34.55 -24.52
N GLN A 350 -16.01 34.82 -23.84
CA GLN A 350 -14.67 34.55 -24.37
C GLN A 350 -14.40 33.04 -24.35
N ILE A 351 -14.72 32.35 -23.26
CA ILE A 351 -14.56 30.88 -23.11
C ILE A 351 -15.37 30.12 -24.17
N ASP A 352 -16.62 30.51 -24.42
CA ASP A 352 -17.44 29.92 -25.49
C ASP A 352 -16.79 30.06 -26.87
N THR A 353 -16.19 31.22 -27.15
CA THR A 353 -15.49 31.47 -28.42
C THR A 353 -14.18 30.66 -28.51
N ILE A 354 -13.44 30.54 -27.41
CA ILE A 354 -12.22 29.70 -27.31
C ILE A 354 -12.59 28.22 -27.50
N LYS A 355 -13.72 27.77 -26.96
CA LYS A 355 -14.26 26.41 -27.17
C LYS A 355 -14.57 26.12 -28.63
N GLU A 356 -15.11 27.08 -29.39
CA GLU A 356 -15.24 26.93 -30.85
C GLU A 356 -13.89 26.76 -31.55
N LEU A 357 -12.85 27.47 -31.09
CA LEU A 357 -11.49 27.40 -31.65
C LEU A 357 -10.80 26.06 -31.33
N VAL A 358 -10.91 25.57 -30.09
CA VAL A 358 -10.47 24.22 -29.66
C VAL A 358 -11.18 23.12 -30.47
N ASN A 359 -12.48 23.25 -30.70
CA ASN A 359 -13.24 22.29 -31.50
C ASN A 359 -12.78 22.21 -32.96
N ARG A 360 -12.08 23.24 -33.45
CA ARG A 360 -11.44 23.33 -34.78
C ARG A 360 -9.96 22.93 -34.77
N ASP A 361 -9.57 22.14 -33.79
CA ASP A 361 -8.23 21.54 -33.65
C ASP A 361 -7.10 22.59 -33.58
N ALA A 362 -7.40 23.78 -33.05
CA ALA A 362 -6.37 24.78 -32.76
C ALA A 362 -5.41 24.25 -31.69
N SER A 363 -4.12 24.27 -31.98
CA SER A 363 -3.09 23.80 -31.05
C SER A 363 -2.97 24.72 -29.83
N LYS A 364 -2.47 24.17 -28.72
CA LYS A 364 -2.19 24.92 -27.47
C LYS A 364 -1.40 26.21 -27.76
N LEU A 365 -0.34 26.14 -28.58
CA LEU A 365 0.46 27.30 -28.97
C LEU A 365 -0.32 28.44 -29.65
N ILE A 366 -1.39 28.13 -30.40
CA ILE A 366 -2.25 29.14 -31.03
C ILE A 366 -3.24 29.73 -30.02
N LEU A 367 -3.77 28.89 -29.12
CA LEU A 367 -4.69 29.29 -28.05
C LEU A 367 -3.99 30.18 -27.01
N GLU A 368 -2.73 29.88 -26.70
CA GLU A 368 -1.88 30.65 -25.79
C GLU A 368 -1.46 32.02 -26.33
N LEU A 369 -1.77 32.37 -27.57
CA LEU A 369 -1.59 33.75 -28.06
C LEU A 369 -2.68 34.71 -27.53
N LEU A 370 -3.77 34.17 -26.99
CA LEU A 370 -4.90 34.91 -26.43
C LEU A 370 -4.74 35.13 -24.92
N ASP A 371 -5.39 36.18 -24.42
CA ASP A 371 -5.59 36.44 -22.99
C ASP A 371 -6.88 37.25 -22.74
N TYR A 372 -7.17 37.56 -21.46
CA TYR A 372 -8.39 38.24 -21.03
C TYR A 372 -8.63 39.60 -21.70
N THR A 373 -7.62 40.25 -22.28
CA THR A 373 -7.75 41.55 -22.97
C THR A 373 -8.47 41.46 -24.31
N PHE A 374 -8.54 40.28 -24.93
CA PHE A 374 -9.21 40.05 -26.21
C PHE A 374 -10.72 39.95 -26.01
N THR A 375 -11.51 40.89 -26.54
CA THR A 375 -12.98 40.75 -26.48
C THR A 375 -13.44 39.50 -27.24
N ALA A 376 -14.63 38.97 -26.94
CA ALA A 376 -15.17 37.81 -27.65
C ALA A 376 -15.23 38.03 -29.18
N ASP A 377 -15.41 39.27 -29.65
CA ASP A 377 -15.37 39.60 -31.08
C ASP A 377 -13.94 39.71 -31.66
N ASP A 378 -12.94 40.06 -30.84
CA ASP A 378 -11.53 39.94 -31.22
C ASP A 378 -11.12 38.47 -31.34
N ILE A 379 -11.57 37.60 -30.41
CA ILE A 379 -11.34 36.15 -30.49
C ILE A 379 -12.04 35.54 -31.72
N LYS A 380 -13.26 35.97 -32.06
CA LYS A 380 -13.93 35.56 -33.32
C LYS A 380 -13.15 36.03 -34.55
N SER A 381 -12.58 37.24 -34.52
CA SER A 381 -11.75 37.76 -35.61
C SER A 381 -10.47 36.95 -35.76
N PHE A 382 -9.80 36.62 -34.64
CA PHE A 382 -8.65 35.72 -34.60
C PHE A 382 -8.99 34.33 -35.15
N MET A 383 -10.11 33.74 -34.73
CA MET A 383 -10.60 32.46 -35.25
C MET A 383 -10.84 32.48 -36.77
N GLN A 384 -11.36 33.57 -37.34
CA GLN A 384 -11.53 33.67 -38.80
C GLN A 384 -10.18 33.65 -39.53
N GLU A 385 -9.18 34.36 -39.02
CA GLU A 385 -7.84 34.35 -39.62
C GLU A 385 -7.13 32.99 -39.46
N TYR A 386 -7.37 32.28 -38.35
CA TYR A 386 -6.92 30.89 -38.14
C TYR A 386 -7.56 29.95 -39.17
N ILE A 387 -8.89 29.99 -39.35
CA ILE A 387 -9.62 29.19 -40.35
C ILE A 387 -9.11 29.48 -41.78
N ASN A 388 -8.72 30.72 -42.07
CA ASN A 388 -8.16 31.12 -43.36
C ASN A 388 -6.68 30.73 -43.53
N GLY A 389 -6.01 30.18 -42.51
CA GLY A 389 -4.57 29.93 -42.52
C GLY A 389 -3.72 31.19 -42.63
N ASN A 390 -4.26 32.36 -42.27
CA ASN A 390 -3.64 33.65 -42.48
C ASN A 390 -2.87 34.10 -41.23
N TYR A 391 -1.62 33.62 -41.12
CA TYR A 391 -0.72 34.00 -40.03
C TYR A 391 -0.60 35.53 -39.85
N ARG A 392 -0.44 36.30 -40.94
CA ARG A 392 -0.42 37.78 -40.87
C ARG A 392 -1.74 38.37 -40.35
N GLY A 393 -2.87 37.72 -40.61
CA GLY A 393 -4.17 38.09 -40.06
C GLY A 393 -4.20 37.95 -38.54
N LEU A 394 -3.74 36.81 -38.01
CA LEU A 394 -3.62 36.55 -36.57
C LEU A 394 -2.77 37.62 -35.88
N ILE A 395 -1.57 37.88 -36.40
CA ILE A 395 -0.64 38.89 -35.88
C ILE A 395 -1.26 40.31 -35.89
N ASN A 396 -2.04 40.66 -36.93
CA ASN A 396 -2.75 41.93 -36.98
C ASN A 396 -3.84 42.05 -35.91
N VAL A 397 -4.55 40.95 -35.57
CA VAL A 397 -5.55 40.96 -34.49
C VAL A 397 -4.89 41.13 -33.13
N ILE A 398 -3.80 40.40 -32.86
CA ILE A 398 -3.02 40.56 -31.61
C ILE A 398 -2.50 42.00 -31.49
N ALA A 399 -1.83 42.52 -32.52
CA ALA A 399 -1.26 43.87 -32.50
C ALA A 399 -2.30 44.98 -32.29
N LYS A 400 -3.52 44.80 -32.82
CA LYS A 400 -4.66 45.69 -32.58
C LYS A 400 -5.04 45.72 -31.09
N VAL A 401 -5.20 44.55 -30.47
CA VAL A 401 -5.57 44.41 -29.04
C VAL A 401 -4.45 44.93 -28.14
N LYS A 402 -3.20 44.54 -28.41
CA LYS A 402 -2.00 44.94 -27.66
C LYS A 402 -1.48 46.35 -27.96
N HIS A 403 -2.20 47.11 -28.79
CA HIS A 403 -1.90 48.51 -29.14
C HIS A 403 -0.44 48.76 -29.60
N THR A 404 0.11 47.80 -30.34
CA THR A 404 1.50 47.73 -30.82
C THR A 404 1.52 47.45 -32.33
N THR A 405 2.69 47.31 -32.95
CA THR A 405 2.78 46.99 -34.38
C THR A 405 2.77 45.49 -34.64
N PRO A 406 2.24 45.03 -35.79
CA PRO A 406 2.35 43.63 -36.20
C PRO A 406 3.78 43.10 -36.19
N PHE A 407 4.77 43.93 -36.55
CA PHE A 407 6.19 43.56 -36.56
C PHE A 407 6.75 43.26 -35.16
N GLU A 408 6.33 44.01 -34.14
CA GLU A 408 6.77 43.77 -32.76
C GLU A 408 6.18 42.47 -32.20
N ILE A 409 4.89 42.17 -32.49
CA ILE A 409 4.27 40.89 -32.13
C ILE A 409 4.93 39.72 -32.87
N ASP A 410 5.18 39.85 -34.17
CA ASP A 410 5.83 38.81 -35.00
C ASP A 410 7.20 38.44 -34.41
N ALA A 411 8.01 39.45 -34.08
CA ALA A 411 9.33 39.25 -33.48
C ALA A 411 9.30 38.62 -32.08
N LEU A 412 8.34 38.99 -31.23
CA LEU A 412 8.17 38.38 -29.90
C LEU A 412 7.76 36.90 -30.01
N ILE A 413 6.89 36.54 -30.97
CA ILE A 413 6.47 35.15 -31.19
C ILE A 413 7.61 34.33 -31.79
N GLU A 414 8.31 34.83 -32.81
CA GLU A 414 9.50 34.15 -33.39
C GLU A 414 10.63 33.97 -32.36
N GLY A 415 10.79 34.91 -31.42
CA GLY A 415 11.77 34.82 -30.34
C GLY A 415 11.38 33.92 -29.16
N GLY A 416 10.10 33.49 -29.07
CA GLY A 416 9.57 32.81 -27.89
C GLY A 416 9.42 33.72 -26.65
N GLU A 417 9.43 35.05 -26.85
CA GLU A 417 9.34 36.08 -25.81
C GLU A 417 7.92 36.67 -25.67
N TYR A 418 6.96 36.23 -26.48
CA TYR A 418 5.56 36.65 -26.35
C TYR A 418 4.94 36.08 -25.07
N VAL A 419 4.64 36.96 -24.12
CA VAL A 419 3.96 36.63 -22.86
C VAL A 419 2.55 37.23 -22.88
N PRO A 420 1.48 36.42 -22.80
CA PRO A 420 0.11 36.91 -22.70
C PRO A 420 -0.11 37.67 -21.39
N GLU A 421 -0.99 38.68 -21.40
CA GLU A 421 -1.28 39.46 -20.20
C GLU A 421 -2.07 38.62 -19.18
N LEU A 422 -1.60 38.62 -17.93
CA LEU A 422 -2.35 38.06 -16.81
C LEU A 422 -3.30 39.12 -16.25
N PRO A 423 -4.50 38.73 -15.73
CA PRO A 423 -5.44 39.68 -15.14
C PRO A 423 -4.76 40.50 -14.03
N PRO A 424 -5.09 41.80 -13.90
CA PRO A 424 -4.39 42.70 -13.00
C PRO A 424 -4.64 42.28 -11.54
N VAL A 425 -3.57 41.89 -10.86
CA VAL A 425 -3.60 41.50 -9.45
C VAL A 425 -3.66 42.75 -8.58
N ASP A 426 -4.66 42.87 -7.71
CA ASP A 426 -4.65 43.91 -6.68
C ASP A 426 -3.59 43.59 -5.61
N ALA A 427 -2.40 44.17 -5.81
CA ALA A 427 -1.27 44.01 -4.92
C ALA A 427 -1.51 44.59 -3.51
N THR A 428 -2.52 45.46 -3.35
CA THR A 428 -2.90 46.05 -2.05
C THR A 428 -3.55 45.00 -1.16
N ILE A 429 -4.56 44.30 -1.70
CA ILE A 429 -5.34 43.28 -0.98
C ILE A 429 -4.44 42.10 -0.60
N LEU A 430 -3.55 41.65 -1.49
CA LEU A 430 -2.60 40.58 -1.17
C LEU A 430 -1.59 40.98 -0.08
N ALA A 431 -1.15 42.25 -0.03
CA ALA A 431 -0.27 42.73 1.03
C ALA A 431 -1.00 42.80 2.38
N GLU A 432 -2.27 43.21 2.39
CA GLU A 432 -3.11 43.21 3.58
C GLU A 432 -3.42 41.79 4.07
N LEU A 433 -3.71 40.86 3.15
CA LEU A 433 -3.95 39.45 3.47
C LEU A 433 -2.71 38.78 4.06
N ASN A 434 -1.52 38.95 3.47
CA ASN A 434 -0.29 38.37 4.03
C ASN A 434 0.00 38.89 5.44
N ASN A 435 -0.13 40.21 5.65
CA ASN A 435 0.00 40.82 6.97
C ASN A 435 -1.07 40.29 7.95
N TYR A 436 -2.30 40.07 7.48
CA TYR A 436 -3.35 39.45 8.29
C TYR A 436 -2.98 38.00 8.68
N THR A 437 -2.49 37.18 7.75
CA THR A 437 -2.04 35.80 7.99
C THR A 437 -0.93 35.72 9.03
N GLU A 438 0.10 36.58 8.94
CA GLU A 438 1.19 36.64 9.93
C GLU A 438 0.68 37.05 11.32
N ASN A 439 -0.18 38.08 11.41
CA ASN A 439 -0.77 38.50 12.67
C ASN A 439 -1.70 37.44 13.27
N HIS A 440 -2.45 36.72 12.44
CA HIS A 440 -3.31 35.62 12.83
C HIS A 440 -2.49 34.47 13.45
N ARG A 441 -1.41 34.03 12.80
CA ARG A 441 -0.48 33.02 13.35
C ARG A 441 -0.04 33.36 14.77
N ASN A 442 0.47 34.58 14.96
CA ASN A 442 0.96 35.04 16.25
C ASN A 442 -0.14 35.09 17.32
N LYS A 443 -1.36 35.49 16.93
CA LYS A 443 -2.54 35.52 17.80
C LYS A 443 -3.00 34.12 18.23
N ILE A 444 -3.07 33.16 17.30
CA ILE A 444 -3.51 31.79 17.61
C ILE A 444 -2.47 31.07 18.48
N ASN A 445 -1.17 31.20 18.20
CA ASN A 445 -0.09 30.64 19.02
C ASN A 445 -0.06 31.17 20.47
N LEU A 446 -0.64 32.35 20.74
CA LEU A 446 -0.83 32.86 22.10
C LEU A 446 -2.05 32.23 22.77
N LEU A 447 -3.17 32.11 22.05
CA LEU A 447 -4.45 31.57 22.55
C LEU A 447 -4.42 30.06 22.77
N SER A 448 -3.67 29.30 21.97
CA SER A 448 -3.54 27.83 22.10
C SER A 448 -3.02 27.36 23.46
N ASN A 449 -2.36 28.25 24.22
CA ASN A 449 -1.87 27.94 25.57
C ASN A 449 -2.95 28.02 26.67
N GLU A 450 -4.13 28.60 26.40
CA GLU A 450 -5.23 28.67 27.38
C GLU A 450 -6.04 27.36 27.45
N ARG A 451 -6.31 26.74 26.30
CA ARG A 451 -7.01 25.45 26.16
C ARG A 451 -6.78 24.91 24.75
N ASN A 452 -6.51 23.62 24.61
CA ASN A 452 -6.58 22.96 23.30
C ASN A 452 -8.02 23.06 22.78
N THR A 453 -8.20 23.65 21.59
CA THR A 453 -9.50 23.86 20.94
C THR A 453 -9.50 23.21 19.55
N ILE A 454 -10.39 22.26 19.29
CA ILE A 454 -10.52 21.64 17.97
C ILE A 454 -11.58 22.38 17.15
N VAL A 455 -11.28 22.74 15.90
CA VAL A 455 -12.23 23.32 14.95
C VAL A 455 -12.82 22.20 14.09
N ILE A 456 -14.09 21.89 14.32
CA ILE A 456 -14.88 20.92 13.57
C ILE A 456 -15.50 21.61 12.35
N ASN A 457 -15.02 21.24 11.17
CA ASN A 457 -15.34 21.84 9.88
C ASN A 457 -16.33 20.99 9.07
N ALA A 458 -17.51 21.54 8.75
CA ALA A 458 -18.47 20.90 7.87
C ALA A 458 -18.28 21.32 6.41
N PHE A 459 -17.90 20.38 5.55
CA PHE A 459 -17.77 20.58 4.10
C PHE A 459 -19.00 20.09 3.34
N ALA A 460 -19.45 20.91 2.39
CA ALA A 460 -20.41 20.62 1.30
C ALA A 460 -20.85 21.95 0.65
N GLY A 461 -21.31 21.88 -0.59
CA GLY A 461 -22.01 22.97 -1.28
C GLY A 461 -23.34 23.35 -0.61
N PRO A 462 -23.96 24.47 -1.03
CA PRO A 462 -25.16 25.01 -0.39
C PRO A 462 -26.29 23.97 -0.33
N GLY A 463 -26.88 23.76 0.85
CA GLY A 463 -28.08 22.92 1.01
C GLY A 463 -27.88 21.42 1.14
N ALA A 464 -26.68 20.95 1.48
CA ALA A 464 -26.49 19.55 1.92
C ALA A 464 -26.99 19.30 3.36
N GLY A 465 -27.20 20.34 4.17
CA GLY A 465 -27.64 20.23 5.57
C GLY A 465 -26.58 20.63 6.62
N LYS A 466 -25.48 21.29 6.22
CA LYS A 466 -24.36 21.69 7.10
C LYS A 466 -24.78 22.33 8.43
N THR A 467 -25.60 23.39 8.39
CA THR A 467 -26.12 24.06 9.59
C THR A 467 -26.78 23.07 10.56
N THR A 468 -27.56 22.12 10.05
CA THR A 468 -28.27 21.11 10.84
C THR A 468 -27.30 20.14 11.51
N SER A 469 -26.33 19.60 10.76
CA SER A 469 -25.33 18.67 11.31
C SER A 469 -24.43 19.35 12.35
N CYS A 470 -24.03 20.60 12.12
CA CYS A 470 -23.24 21.38 13.08
C CYS A 470 -23.96 21.59 14.41
N LEU A 471 -25.26 21.92 14.36
CA LEU A 471 -26.08 22.10 15.56
C LEU A 471 -26.27 20.79 16.33
N GLU A 472 -26.47 19.66 15.63
CA GLU A 472 -26.66 18.35 16.24
C GLU A 472 -25.35 17.81 16.86
N ILE A 473 -24.20 18.02 16.20
CA ILE A 473 -22.86 17.72 16.76
C ILE A 473 -22.59 18.57 17.99
N ALA A 474 -22.81 19.89 17.92
CA ALA A 474 -22.61 20.78 19.06
C ALA A 474 -23.53 20.45 20.26
N GLU A 475 -24.77 20.02 20.00
CA GLU A 475 -25.68 19.52 21.04
C GLU A 475 -25.11 18.25 21.71
N LYS A 476 -24.65 17.28 20.93
CA LYS A 476 -24.10 16.01 21.43
C LYS A 476 -22.82 16.22 22.23
N LEU A 477 -21.87 17.05 21.75
CA LEU A 477 -20.65 17.39 22.49
C LEU A 477 -20.94 18.13 23.81
N LYS A 478 -21.85 19.12 23.81
CA LYS A 478 -22.30 19.78 25.04
C LYS A 478 -22.96 18.80 26.02
N LYS A 479 -23.74 17.82 25.53
CA LYS A 479 -24.36 16.76 26.36
C LYS A 479 -23.35 15.82 27.00
N GLN A 480 -22.20 15.59 26.35
CA GLN A 480 -21.09 14.81 26.90
C GLN A 480 -20.19 15.61 27.87
N GLY A 481 -20.44 16.92 28.03
CA GLY A 481 -19.77 17.77 29.02
C GLY A 481 -18.70 18.70 28.44
N PHE A 482 -18.43 18.64 27.14
CA PHE A 482 -17.46 19.51 26.48
C PHE A 482 -18.00 20.93 26.30
N VAL A 483 -17.16 21.93 26.58
CA VAL A 483 -17.42 23.33 26.28
C VAL A 483 -17.33 23.50 24.77
N THR A 484 -18.45 23.44 24.07
CA THR A 484 -18.51 23.50 22.60
C THR A 484 -19.30 24.72 22.16
N GLU A 485 -18.87 25.45 21.12
CA GLU A 485 -19.66 26.57 20.57
C GLU A 485 -19.83 26.45 19.04
N TYR A 486 -20.97 26.93 18.53
CA TYR A 486 -21.30 26.88 17.11
C TYR A 486 -21.07 28.25 16.45
N VAL A 487 -20.37 28.24 15.31
CA VAL A 487 -20.08 29.44 14.51
C VAL A 487 -20.73 29.34 13.13
N GLN A 488 -21.75 30.16 12.93
CA GLN A 488 -22.53 30.24 11.69
C GLN A 488 -21.80 30.99 10.56
N GLU A 489 -21.95 30.48 9.33
CA GLU A 489 -21.59 31.11 8.06
C GLU A 489 -22.04 32.57 7.93
N TYR A 490 -21.07 33.49 7.83
CA TYR A 490 -21.35 34.92 7.64
C TYR A 490 -22.00 35.22 6.28
N ALA A 491 -21.64 34.50 5.21
CA ALA A 491 -22.23 34.71 3.88
C ALA A 491 -23.77 34.54 3.87
N LYS A 492 -24.30 33.65 4.72
CA LYS A 492 -25.74 33.43 4.91
C LYS A 492 -26.43 34.65 5.54
N GLU A 493 -25.77 35.36 6.46
CA GLU A 493 -26.27 36.63 7.00
C GLU A 493 -26.31 37.73 5.94
N LEU A 494 -25.32 37.80 5.05
CA LEU A 494 -25.31 38.76 3.94
C LEU A 494 -26.47 38.54 2.96
N VAL A 495 -26.94 37.30 2.77
CA VAL A 495 -28.16 37.01 2.01
C VAL A 495 -29.40 37.55 2.73
N TRP A 496 -29.54 37.32 4.03
CA TRP A 496 -30.68 37.84 4.81
C TRP A 496 -30.71 39.36 4.91
N ASP A 497 -29.53 40.00 5.02
CA ASP A 497 -29.35 41.46 4.98
C ASP A 497 -29.56 42.05 3.58
N ASN A 498 -29.78 41.22 2.55
CA ASN A 498 -29.89 41.61 1.14
C ASN A 498 -28.66 42.41 0.64
N LYS A 499 -27.46 42.04 1.10
CA LYS A 499 -26.15 42.60 0.70
C LYS A 499 -25.48 41.74 -0.37
N LEU A 500 -26.24 41.34 -1.40
CA LEU A 500 -25.79 40.39 -2.43
C LEU A 500 -24.59 40.90 -3.24
N ASP A 501 -24.38 42.22 -3.32
CA ASP A 501 -23.22 42.83 -3.97
C ASP A 501 -21.88 42.42 -3.33
N LEU A 502 -21.89 42.05 -2.04
CA LEU A 502 -20.73 41.52 -1.32
C LEU A 502 -20.50 40.01 -1.57
N LEU A 503 -21.41 39.32 -2.25
CA LEU A 503 -21.30 37.90 -2.62
C LEU A 503 -20.94 37.73 -4.10
N ASN A 504 -20.35 38.76 -4.71
CA ASN A 504 -19.96 38.74 -6.12
C ASN A 504 -18.81 37.75 -6.41
N GLY A 505 -17.97 37.43 -5.43
CA GLY A 505 -16.79 36.56 -5.55
C GLY A 505 -15.48 37.28 -5.85
N SER A 506 -15.41 38.62 -5.71
CA SER A 506 -14.16 39.38 -5.87
C SER A 506 -13.21 39.20 -4.67
N MET A 507 -11.91 39.43 -4.88
CA MET A 507 -10.90 39.25 -3.83
C MET A 507 -11.12 40.16 -2.61
N GLU A 508 -11.53 41.42 -2.84
CA GLU A 508 -11.88 42.39 -1.78
C GLU A 508 -13.00 41.86 -0.88
N ASN A 509 -14.07 41.37 -1.50
CA ASN A 509 -15.25 40.89 -0.78
C ASN A 509 -15.01 39.54 -0.12
N GLN A 510 -14.28 38.63 -0.77
CA GLN A 510 -13.89 37.38 -0.11
C GLN A 510 -12.96 37.62 1.08
N PHE A 511 -12.04 38.59 0.99
CA PHE A 511 -11.19 38.94 2.13
C PHE A 511 -12.01 39.53 3.29
N ALA A 512 -12.97 40.42 3.00
CA ALA A 512 -13.88 40.95 4.02
C ALA A 512 -14.73 39.86 4.70
N ILE A 513 -15.22 38.87 3.93
CA ILE A 513 -15.94 37.71 4.45
C ILE A 513 -15.03 36.84 5.33
N LEU A 514 -13.80 36.58 4.87
CA LEU A 514 -12.79 35.81 5.60
C LEU A 514 -12.46 36.45 6.96
N GLN A 515 -12.23 37.77 6.98
CA GLN A 515 -11.90 38.51 8.20
C GLN A 515 -12.99 38.41 9.27
N GLU A 516 -14.27 38.55 8.89
CA GLU A 516 -15.39 38.43 9.82
C GLU A 516 -15.64 36.98 10.26
N GLN A 517 -15.46 36.00 9.36
CA GLN A 517 -15.56 34.58 9.72
C GLN A 517 -14.48 34.17 10.73
N LEU A 518 -13.22 34.58 10.51
CA LEU A 518 -12.12 34.31 11.44
C LEU A 518 -12.31 35.04 12.77
N ASN A 519 -12.72 36.32 12.76
CA ASN A 519 -13.07 37.05 13.98
C ASN A 519 -14.09 36.31 14.88
N ARG A 520 -15.01 35.55 14.29
CA ARG A 520 -15.99 34.72 15.02
C ARG A 520 -15.40 33.44 15.60
N ILE A 521 -14.39 32.85 14.97
CA ILE A 521 -13.66 31.65 15.41
C ILE A 521 -12.60 32.03 16.45
N ASP A 522 -11.70 32.96 16.13
CA ASP A 522 -10.58 33.43 16.95
C ASP A 522 -10.98 33.85 18.37
N ARG A 523 -12.15 34.48 18.52
CA ARG A 523 -12.63 34.95 19.82
C ARG A 523 -12.91 33.79 20.79
N LEU A 524 -13.18 32.60 20.26
CA LEU A 524 -13.48 31.35 20.97
C LEU A 524 -12.26 30.41 21.07
N TYR A 525 -11.32 30.49 20.13
CA TYR A 525 -10.11 29.66 20.14
C TYR A 525 -9.30 29.89 21.43
N GLY A 526 -8.79 28.81 22.02
CA GLY A 526 -8.15 28.84 23.35
C GLY A 526 -9.12 28.77 24.54
N LYS A 527 -10.44 28.88 24.34
CA LYS A 527 -11.42 29.05 25.45
C LYS A 527 -12.49 27.97 25.53
N VAL A 528 -12.63 27.18 24.47
CA VAL A 528 -13.63 26.11 24.34
C VAL A 528 -12.93 24.82 23.91
N ASP A 529 -13.52 23.66 24.18
CA ASP A 529 -12.99 22.37 23.72
C ASP A 529 -13.12 22.20 22.21
N PHE A 530 -14.25 22.66 21.67
CA PHE A 530 -14.65 22.50 20.28
C PHE A 530 -15.34 23.76 19.73
N ILE A 531 -14.99 24.13 18.50
CA ILE A 531 -15.70 25.11 17.68
C ILE A 531 -16.29 24.35 16.50
N VAL A 532 -17.62 24.32 16.35
CA VAL A 532 -18.28 23.64 15.21
C VAL A 532 -18.73 24.70 14.22
N THR A 533 -18.36 24.59 12.94
CA THR A 533 -18.74 25.59 11.92
C THR A 533 -19.25 25.00 10.62
N ASP A 534 -20.30 25.63 10.08
CA ASP A 534 -20.83 25.36 8.73
C ASP A 534 -20.17 26.21 7.63
N SER A 535 -19.12 26.96 7.98
CA SER A 535 -18.28 27.72 7.04
C SER A 535 -16.79 27.53 7.39
N PRO A 536 -16.19 26.40 6.96
CA PRO A 536 -14.76 26.16 7.08
C PRO A 536 -13.95 27.25 6.37
N VAL A 537 -12.77 27.58 6.90
CA VAL A 537 -11.90 28.64 6.35
C VAL A 537 -11.60 28.43 4.86
N LEU A 538 -11.35 27.19 4.45
CA LEU A 538 -11.06 26.82 3.06
C LEU A 538 -12.22 27.12 2.08
N LEU A 539 -13.48 27.15 2.56
CA LEU A 539 -14.66 27.44 1.74
C LEU A 539 -14.60 28.86 1.11
N ASN A 540 -13.84 29.78 1.73
CA ASN A 540 -13.61 31.11 1.20
C ASN A 540 -12.86 31.10 -0.14
N ALA A 541 -11.90 30.18 -0.30
CA ALA A 541 -11.15 30.02 -1.55
C ALA A 541 -12.04 29.48 -2.69
N THR A 542 -12.96 28.55 -2.39
CA THR A 542 -13.89 27.97 -3.38
C THR A 542 -14.85 29.01 -3.97
N TYR A 543 -15.25 30.03 -3.20
CA TYR A 543 -16.14 31.10 -3.69
C TYR A 543 -15.40 32.30 -4.32
N LEU A 544 -14.08 32.23 -4.48
CA LEU A 544 -13.29 33.24 -5.18
C LEU A 544 -13.39 33.04 -6.69
N LYS A 545 -13.99 34.00 -7.41
CA LYS A 545 -14.12 33.96 -8.88
C LYS A 545 -12.92 34.56 -9.61
N GLU A 546 -12.13 35.36 -8.91
CA GLU A 546 -10.85 35.87 -9.39
C GLU A 546 -9.76 34.84 -9.08
N SER A 547 -9.27 34.13 -10.09
CA SER A 547 -8.22 33.15 -9.82
C SER A 547 -6.94 33.82 -9.32
N ASN A 548 -6.55 33.47 -8.09
CA ASN A 548 -5.35 34.00 -7.46
C ASN A 548 -4.72 32.97 -6.52
N GLU A 549 -3.68 32.27 -7.01
CA GLU A 549 -2.97 31.24 -6.26
C GLU A 549 -2.38 31.75 -4.93
N LYS A 550 -1.96 33.01 -4.86
CA LYS A 550 -1.41 33.62 -3.63
C LYS A 550 -2.49 33.80 -2.57
N TYR A 551 -3.68 34.23 -2.98
CA TYR A 551 -4.84 34.33 -2.09
C TYR A 551 -5.22 32.94 -1.54
N VAL A 552 -5.33 31.94 -2.43
CA VAL A 552 -5.67 30.55 -2.06
C VAL A 552 -4.64 29.99 -1.06
N LYS A 553 -3.34 30.17 -1.33
CA LYS A 553 -2.26 29.75 -0.42
C LYS A 553 -2.32 30.44 0.95
N ALA A 554 -2.62 31.74 1.00
CA ALA A 554 -2.79 32.44 2.27
C ALA A 554 -4.02 31.95 3.07
N VAL A 555 -5.12 31.59 2.41
CA VAL A 555 -6.29 30.95 3.07
C VAL A 555 -5.95 29.56 3.61
N GLN A 556 -5.19 28.76 2.87
CA GLN A 556 -4.68 27.46 3.31
C GLN A 556 -3.73 27.58 4.51
N GLU A 557 -2.83 28.57 4.47
CA GLU A 557 -1.94 28.92 5.58
C GLU A 557 -2.73 29.33 6.83
N ILE A 558 -3.77 30.17 6.69
CA ILE A 558 -4.66 30.52 7.81
C ILE A 558 -5.37 29.28 8.38
N TYR A 559 -5.91 28.40 7.53
CA TYR A 559 -6.56 27.16 7.96
C TYR A 559 -5.59 26.28 8.78
N SER A 560 -4.32 26.17 8.35
CA SER A 560 -3.28 25.38 9.05
C SER A 560 -2.91 25.89 10.45
N HIS A 561 -3.33 27.10 10.83
CA HIS A 561 -3.09 27.62 12.18
C HIS A 561 -4.03 27.03 13.25
N PHE A 562 -5.07 26.29 12.86
CA PHE A 562 -6.02 25.67 13.77
C PHE A 562 -5.82 24.15 13.85
N ASP A 563 -6.14 23.56 14.99
CA ASP A 563 -6.29 22.11 15.14
C ASP A 563 -7.64 21.70 14.53
N ASN A 564 -7.63 21.25 13.27
CA ASN A 564 -8.84 21.00 12.49
C ASN A 564 -9.28 19.53 12.53
N PHE A 565 -10.59 19.32 12.61
CA PHE A 565 -11.25 18.04 12.35
C PHE A 565 -12.29 18.24 11.25
N ASN A 566 -12.25 17.45 10.17
CA ASN A 566 -13.09 17.69 8.98
C ASN A 566 -14.14 16.60 8.78
N TYR A 567 -15.32 16.99 8.31
CA TYR A 567 -16.32 16.05 7.82
C TYR A 567 -17.07 16.60 6.62
N PHE A 568 -17.48 15.71 5.71
CA PHE A 568 -18.24 16.06 4.51
C PHE A 568 -19.70 15.63 4.67
N VAL A 569 -20.65 16.53 4.36
CA VAL A 569 -22.08 16.29 4.53
C VAL A 569 -22.68 15.65 3.26
N GLU A 570 -23.12 14.40 3.38
CA GLU A 570 -23.83 13.69 2.32
C GLU A 570 -25.19 14.35 2.05
N ARG A 571 -25.36 14.88 0.83
CA ARG A 571 -26.56 15.62 0.42
C ARG A 571 -27.73 14.69 0.15
N ASN A 572 -28.85 14.89 0.85
CA ASN A 572 -30.13 14.33 0.41
C ASN A 572 -30.70 15.13 -0.78
N VAL A 573 -30.54 14.60 -2.00
CA VAL A 573 -31.02 15.21 -3.25
C VAL A 573 -32.54 15.36 -3.34
N GLU A 574 -33.33 14.59 -2.57
CA GLU A 574 -34.80 14.71 -2.56
C GLU A 574 -35.31 15.89 -1.72
N ALA A 575 -34.44 16.47 -0.86
CA ALA A 575 -34.80 17.46 0.16
C ALA A 575 -34.02 18.78 0.02
N PHE A 576 -33.71 19.21 -1.21
CA PHE A 576 -32.96 20.44 -1.45
C PHE A 576 -33.74 21.71 -1.03
N GLU A 577 -33.29 22.32 0.06
CA GLU A 577 -33.81 23.59 0.58
C GLU A 577 -33.22 24.79 -0.20
N THR A 578 -34.05 25.79 -0.50
CA THR A 578 -33.67 26.98 -1.30
C THR A 578 -33.63 28.29 -0.51
N GLU A 579 -34.12 28.30 0.74
CA GLU A 579 -34.19 29.53 1.54
C GLU A 579 -32.79 29.99 2.00
N GLY A 580 -32.53 31.30 1.92
CA GLY A 580 -31.23 31.90 2.26
C GLY A 580 -30.08 31.52 1.32
N ARG A 581 -30.35 31.09 0.07
CA ARG A 581 -29.35 30.63 -0.90
C ARG A 581 -29.49 31.30 -2.27
N ILE A 582 -28.37 31.41 -2.98
CA ILE A 582 -28.28 31.96 -4.34
C ILE A 582 -28.04 30.89 -5.43
N HIS A 583 -27.73 29.66 -5.04
CA HIS A 583 -27.39 28.54 -5.94
C HIS A 583 -28.55 27.54 -6.08
N ASN A 584 -28.67 26.92 -7.25
CA ASN A 584 -29.58 25.81 -7.49
C ASN A 584 -28.91 24.44 -7.14
N LEU A 585 -29.64 23.33 -7.29
CA LEU A 585 -29.13 21.99 -6.97
C LEU A 585 -27.94 21.57 -7.85
N GLU A 586 -27.98 21.85 -9.14
CA GLU A 586 -26.91 21.51 -10.10
C GLU A 586 -25.60 22.24 -9.77
N GLN A 587 -25.69 23.55 -9.51
CA GLN A 587 -24.57 24.37 -9.05
C GLN A 587 -24.05 23.92 -7.67
N SER A 588 -24.95 23.50 -6.78
CA SER A 588 -24.55 23.02 -5.44
C SER A 588 -23.84 21.67 -5.50
N LEU A 589 -24.19 20.81 -6.46
CA LEU A 589 -23.47 19.55 -6.74
C LEU A 589 -22.10 19.81 -7.36
N GLN A 590 -21.99 20.76 -8.29
CA GLN A 590 -20.68 21.18 -8.81
C GLN A 590 -19.75 21.67 -7.68
N ILE A 591 -20.28 22.48 -6.75
CA ILE A 591 -19.52 22.93 -5.57
C ILE A 591 -19.20 21.76 -4.61
N ASP A 592 -20.04 20.72 -4.52
CA ASP A 592 -19.72 19.51 -3.75
C ASP A 592 -18.47 18.81 -4.32
N ASP A 593 -18.36 18.73 -5.65
CA ASP A 593 -17.23 18.07 -6.32
C ASP A 593 -15.95 18.95 -6.25
N GLU A 594 -16.05 20.25 -6.53
CA GLU A 594 -14.92 21.21 -6.39
C GLU A 594 -14.34 21.24 -4.97
N LEU A 595 -15.17 21.04 -3.93
CA LEU A 595 -14.71 20.93 -2.55
C LEU A 595 -13.98 19.61 -2.26
N LYS A 596 -14.41 18.49 -2.84
CA LYS A 596 -13.69 17.20 -2.70
C LYS A 596 -12.34 17.24 -3.39
N ASP A 597 -12.31 17.76 -4.63
CA ASP A 597 -11.07 17.99 -5.38
C ASP A 597 -10.09 18.83 -4.53
N THR A 598 -10.57 19.92 -3.91
CA THR A 598 -9.76 20.78 -3.03
C THR A 598 -9.23 20.03 -1.78
N LEU A 599 -10.05 19.18 -1.16
CA LEU A 599 -9.63 18.39 0.01
C LEU A 599 -8.59 17.32 -0.37
N ALA A 600 -8.78 16.67 -1.52
CA ALA A 600 -7.83 15.69 -2.07
C ALA A 600 -6.51 16.32 -2.51
N GLU A 601 -6.54 17.46 -3.22
CA GLU A 601 -5.35 18.24 -3.60
C GLU A 601 -4.51 18.67 -2.39
N LEU A 602 -5.15 18.88 -1.23
CA LEU A 602 -4.51 19.25 0.03
C LEU A 602 -4.19 18.07 0.96
N ASN A 603 -4.51 16.84 0.56
CA ASN A 603 -4.38 15.64 1.39
C ASN A 603 -5.03 15.79 2.78
N LEU A 604 -6.22 16.39 2.82
CA LEU A 604 -6.98 16.63 4.05
C LEU A 604 -8.01 15.52 4.25
N GLU A 605 -7.76 14.66 5.24
CA GLU A 605 -8.71 13.64 5.67
C GLU A 605 -10.03 14.25 6.15
N TYR A 606 -11.14 13.55 5.85
CA TYR A 606 -12.48 13.91 6.31
C TYR A 606 -13.36 12.65 6.43
N ASN A 607 -14.25 12.63 7.43
CA ASN A 607 -15.25 11.58 7.57
C ASN A 607 -16.56 11.95 6.87
N THR A 608 -17.30 10.98 6.32
CA THR A 608 -18.58 11.26 5.63
C THR A 608 -19.77 11.16 6.58
N TYR A 609 -20.54 12.25 6.64
CA TYR A 609 -21.72 12.41 7.48
C TYR A 609 -23.01 12.14 6.73
N ASN A 610 -23.89 11.35 7.33
CA ASN A 610 -25.34 11.47 7.18
C ASN A 610 -26.01 11.32 8.57
N HIS A 611 -27.33 11.50 8.66
CA HIS A 611 -28.05 11.42 9.94
C HIS A 611 -27.90 10.06 10.68
N SER A 612 -27.43 9.00 10.03
CA SER A 612 -27.17 7.71 10.68
C SER A 612 -25.73 7.56 11.20
N THR A 613 -24.77 8.35 10.71
CA THR A 613 -23.35 8.29 11.10
C THR A 613 -22.92 9.40 12.07
N ILE A 614 -23.83 10.29 12.49
CA ILE A 614 -23.49 11.44 13.35
C ILE A 614 -22.81 11.05 14.67
N ASP A 615 -23.23 9.95 15.32
CA ASP A 615 -22.64 9.54 16.59
C ASP A 615 -21.18 9.10 16.43
N ASN A 616 -20.80 8.59 15.24
CA ASN A 616 -19.40 8.32 14.90
C ASN A 616 -18.63 9.63 14.80
N ILE A 617 -19.11 10.61 14.03
CA ILE A 617 -18.44 11.93 13.88
C ILE A 617 -18.18 12.62 15.23
N VAL A 618 -19.11 12.50 16.18
CA VAL A 618 -18.94 13.02 17.54
C VAL A 618 -17.87 12.24 18.30
N GLN A 619 -17.86 10.91 18.20
CA GLN A 619 -16.88 10.05 18.84
C GLN A 619 -15.47 10.24 18.25
N ASP A 620 -15.35 10.23 16.92
CA ASP A 620 -14.10 10.47 16.18
C ASP A 620 -13.45 11.82 16.57
N ALA A 621 -14.26 12.88 16.70
CA ALA A 621 -13.78 14.20 17.11
C ALA A 621 -13.32 14.24 18.58
N ILE A 622 -13.91 13.41 19.45
CA ILE A 622 -13.46 13.25 20.85
C ILE A 622 -12.15 12.45 20.88
N GLU A 623 -12.08 11.33 20.17
CA GLU A 623 -10.87 10.49 20.09
C GLU A 623 -9.70 11.26 19.46
N TYR A 624 -9.95 12.09 18.44
CA TYR A 624 -8.95 13.02 17.89
C TYR A 624 -8.41 13.96 18.96
N LYS A 625 -9.28 14.55 19.79
CA LYS A 625 -8.89 15.44 20.90
C LYS A 625 -8.11 14.69 21.99
N GLU A 626 -8.50 13.47 22.33
CA GLU A 626 -7.86 12.65 23.37
C GLU A 626 -6.47 12.15 22.92
N ASN A 627 -6.34 11.68 21.67
CA ASN A 627 -5.06 11.25 21.10
C ASN A 627 -4.07 12.43 20.99
N TYR A 628 -4.55 13.62 20.59
CA TYR A 628 -3.76 14.84 20.60
C TYR A 628 -3.26 15.20 22.01
N SER A 629 -4.09 15.01 23.05
CA SER A 629 -3.69 15.25 24.45
C SER A 629 -2.48 14.42 24.86
N VAL A 630 -2.40 13.15 24.45
CA VAL A 630 -1.26 12.26 24.77
C VAL A 630 0.00 12.67 24.00
N ALA A 631 -0.12 13.02 22.72
CA ALA A 631 1.01 13.51 21.93
C ALA A 631 1.55 14.86 22.45
N ALA A 632 0.65 15.80 22.80
CA ALA A 632 1.00 17.08 23.39
C ALA A 632 1.68 16.93 24.76
N GLN A 633 1.19 16.03 25.64
CA GLN A 633 1.84 15.71 26.91
C GLN A 633 3.25 15.15 26.72
N LYS A 634 3.45 14.20 25.78
CA LYS A 634 4.79 13.70 25.44
C LYS A 634 5.72 14.80 24.90
N ALA A 635 5.21 15.71 24.06
CA ALA A 635 5.98 16.84 23.55
C ALA A 635 6.33 17.87 24.66
N GLN A 636 5.46 18.05 25.65
CA GLN A 636 5.69 18.91 26.81
C GLN A 636 6.73 18.28 27.77
N LEU A 637 6.65 16.95 27.98
CA LEU A 637 7.66 16.15 28.67
C LEU A 637 9.04 16.25 27.99
N LYS A 638 9.12 16.02 26.66
CA LYS A 638 10.36 16.19 25.88
C LYS A 638 10.94 17.61 25.99
N LYS A 639 10.10 18.65 26.02
CA LYS A 639 10.54 20.06 26.22
C LYS A 639 11.07 20.31 27.64
N ALA A 640 10.41 19.76 28.66
CA ALA A 640 10.84 19.87 30.06
C ALA A 640 12.14 19.12 30.32
N GLN A 641 12.30 17.90 29.77
CA GLN A 641 13.54 17.13 29.75
C GLN A 641 14.68 17.93 29.13
N LYS A 642 14.47 18.46 27.91
CA LYS A 642 15.48 19.25 27.21
C LYS A 642 15.88 20.53 27.97
N LEU A 643 14.92 21.23 28.58
CA LEU A 643 15.22 22.43 29.39
C LEU A 643 16.01 22.07 30.66
N ALA A 644 15.73 20.93 31.29
CA ALA A 644 16.51 20.43 32.41
C ALA A 644 17.95 20.07 31.99
N GLU A 645 18.12 19.37 30.86
CA GLU A 645 19.44 19.06 30.28
C GLU A 645 20.25 20.31 29.93
N GLU A 646 19.65 21.29 29.24
CA GLU A 646 20.28 22.56 28.87
C GLU A 646 20.76 23.36 30.10
N ASN A 647 20.15 23.15 31.26
CA ASN A 647 20.48 23.82 32.53
C ASN A 647 21.20 22.90 33.56
N ASN A 648 21.60 21.68 33.17
CA ASN A 648 22.22 20.66 34.05
C ASN A 648 21.41 20.31 35.32
N LEU A 649 20.09 20.32 35.24
CA LEU A 649 19.19 19.93 36.33
C LEU A 649 18.78 18.44 36.22
N PRO A 650 18.69 17.70 37.34
CA PRO A 650 18.05 16.38 37.38
C PRO A 650 16.59 16.47 36.94
N PHE A 651 16.15 15.57 36.05
CA PHE A 651 14.76 15.51 35.58
C PHE A 651 13.96 14.37 36.22
N SER A 652 12.64 14.56 36.40
CA SER A 652 11.69 13.53 36.85
C SER A 652 10.50 13.37 35.90
N ASP A 653 10.30 12.14 35.41
CA ASP A 653 9.17 11.78 34.54
C ASP A 653 7.81 11.73 35.27
N LYS A 654 7.78 11.99 36.58
CA LYS A 654 6.55 12.12 37.36
C LYS A 654 6.03 13.55 37.32
N PHE A 655 4.81 13.73 36.85
CA PHE A 655 4.01 14.93 37.09
C PHE A 655 3.62 15.03 38.57
N SER A 656 3.62 16.24 39.13
CA SER A 656 3.02 16.51 40.44
C SER A 656 1.49 16.33 40.39
N GLU A 657 0.90 15.75 41.45
CA GLU A 657 -0.56 15.56 41.56
C GLU A 657 -1.28 16.73 42.27
N GLY A 658 -0.58 17.83 42.56
CA GLY A 658 -1.22 19.09 42.95
C GLY A 658 -0.39 20.00 43.86
N ALA A 659 -0.98 21.14 44.23
CA ALA A 659 -0.33 22.23 44.97
C ALA A 659 0.10 21.93 46.42
N ASP A 660 -0.05 20.67 46.88
CA ASP A 660 0.38 20.20 48.21
C ASP A 660 1.64 19.31 48.14
N ASP A 661 2.19 19.01 46.95
CA ASP A 661 3.48 18.33 46.81
C ASP A 661 4.63 19.29 47.17
N GLU A 662 5.55 18.84 48.04
CA GLU A 662 6.79 19.58 48.33
C GLU A 662 7.70 19.56 47.10
N ILE A 663 7.71 20.66 46.32
CA ILE A 663 8.61 20.86 45.18
C ILE A 663 10.07 20.70 45.66
N ASP A 664 10.76 19.68 45.17
CA ASP A 664 12.18 19.47 45.46
C ASP A 664 12.99 20.56 44.73
N PRO A 665 13.69 21.47 45.45
CA PRO A 665 14.37 22.62 44.84
C PRO A 665 15.57 22.22 43.96
N VAL A 666 15.86 20.93 43.82
CA VAL A 666 16.99 20.40 43.04
C VAL A 666 16.54 19.43 41.92
N ILE A 667 15.24 19.27 41.65
CA ILE A 667 14.73 18.37 40.59
C ILE A 667 13.68 19.09 39.75
N TYR A 668 13.85 19.06 38.42
CA TYR A 668 12.92 19.63 37.45
C TYR A 668 11.89 18.56 37.02
N ASP A 669 10.59 18.88 37.03
CA ASP A 669 9.52 17.94 36.63
C ASP A 669 8.77 18.37 35.36
N GLY A 670 8.04 17.43 34.76
CA GLY A 670 7.28 17.63 33.51
C GLY A 670 6.10 18.61 33.61
N SER A 671 5.72 19.05 34.81
CA SER A 671 4.65 20.02 35.10
C SER A 671 5.14 21.46 35.32
N MET A 672 6.45 21.69 35.51
CA MET A 672 6.99 23.03 35.81
C MET A 672 6.89 24.00 34.64
N THR A 673 6.37 25.21 34.90
CA THR A 673 6.32 26.31 33.91
C THR A 673 7.60 27.14 33.92
N SER A 674 7.79 28.00 32.91
CA SER A 674 8.91 28.96 32.88
C SER A 674 8.96 29.89 34.10
N GLU A 675 7.81 30.27 34.66
CA GLU A 675 7.75 31.07 35.90
C GLU A 675 8.18 30.27 37.14
N ASP A 676 8.01 28.94 37.12
CA ASP A 676 8.44 28.07 38.23
C ASP A 676 9.94 27.77 38.15
N PHE A 677 10.49 27.68 36.92
CA PHE A 677 11.93 27.68 36.69
C PHE A 677 12.60 28.98 37.18
N GLU A 678 12.03 30.15 36.92
CA GLU A 678 12.55 31.43 37.43
C GLU A 678 12.56 31.46 38.97
N LYS A 679 11.51 30.98 39.64
CA LYS A 679 11.49 30.85 41.12
C LYS A 679 12.52 29.84 41.64
N MET A 680 12.76 28.75 40.90
CA MET A 680 13.79 27.74 41.24
C MET A 680 15.19 28.36 41.16
N GLN A 681 15.48 29.13 40.11
CA GLN A 681 16.71 29.92 39.95
C GLN A 681 16.89 30.94 41.09
N GLU A 682 15.86 31.74 41.42
CA GLU A 682 15.93 32.70 42.54
C GLU A 682 16.23 32.02 43.89
N ASN A 683 15.74 30.80 44.12
CA ASN A 683 16.05 30.02 45.31
C ASN A 683 17.48 29.45 45.29
N LEU A 684 17.96 28.93 44.15
CA LEU A 684 19.33 28.41 43.99
C LEU A 684 20.40 29.49 44.15
N ASP A 685 20.18 30.68 43.57
CA ASP A 685 21.04 31.86 43.73
C ASP A 685 21.12 32.33 45.20
N SER A 686 20.07 32.09 45.99
CA SER A 686 20.06 32.42 47.41
C SER A 686 20.94 31.50 48.27
N GLU A 687 21.23 30.28 47.81
CA GLU A 687 22.08 29.31 48.52
C GLU A 687 23.53 29.27 48.01
N HIS A 688 23.81 29.62 46.75
CA HIS A 688 25.13 29.45 46.12
C HIS A 688 26.22 30.49 46.47
N SER A 689 26.05 31.26 47.53
CA SER A 689 27.09 32.15 48.06
C SER A 689 28.15 31.41 48.92
N ILE A 690 28.96 30.50 48.34
CA ILE A 690 30.29 30.05 48.86
C ILE A 690 31.09 29.23 47.80
N ASN A 691 32.32 29.69 47.50
CA ASN A 691 33.49 29.05 46.83
C ASN A 691 33.61 28.96 45.28
N GLU A 692 34.73 29.51 44.79
CA GLU A 692 35.30 29.50 43.42
C GLU A 692 36.28 28.28 43.21
N GLU A 693 36.94 27.96 42.09
CA GLU A 693 37.28 28.68 40.83
C GLU A 693 36.85 27.91 39.52
N PRO A 694 37.68 27.40 38.54
CA PRO A 694 37.33 27.64 37.12
C PRO A 694 37.48 26.50 36.07
N ILE A 695 36.69 26.49 34.98
CA ILE A 695 36.97 25.78 33.71
C ILE A 695 36.71 26.69 32.50
N GLU A 696 37.37 26.39 31.37
CA GLU A 696 37.71 27.28 30.25
C GLU A 696 36.57 27.65 29.27
N GLN A 697 36.84 28.69 28.47
CA GLN A 697 35.94 29.27 27.46
C GLN A 697 35.72 28.35 26.25
N ILE A 698 34.46 28.17 25.83
CA ILE A 698 34.09 27.77 24.46
C ILE A 698 33.05 28.77 23.92
N GLN A 699 33.14 29.08 22.62
CA GLN A 699 32.34 30.10 21.93
C GLN A 699 30.91 29.60 21.61
N PRO A 700 29.91 30.50 21.51
CA PRO A 700 28.55 30.12 21.15
C PRO A 700 28.40 29.94 19.63
N LEU A 701 27.77 28.84 19.22
CA LEU A 701 27.33 28.59 17.85
C LEU A 701 26.04 27.76 17.86
N VAL A 702 24.90 28.42 18.09
CA VAL A 702 23.58 27.88 17.75
C VAL A 702 23.25 28.35 16.34
N GLN A 703 23.55 27.51 15.35
CA GLN A 703 22.88 27.54 14.06
C GLN A 703 21.82 26.44 14.08
N THR A 704 20.58 26.78 13.71
CA THR A 704 19.58 25.78 13.34
C THR A 704 20.13 24.99 12.15
N GLN A 705 20.50 23.72 12.36
CA GLN A 705 20.99 22.89 11.26
C GLN A 705 19.81 22.57 10.32
N PRO A 706 19.97 22.69 9.00
CA PRO A 706 18.97 22.24 8.05
C PRO A 706 18.85 20.70 8.09
N ASN A 707 17.71 20.17 7.67
CA ASN A 707 17.55 18.73 7.43
C ASN A 707 18.74 18.23 6.58
N LYS A 708 19.38 17.17 7.04
CA LYS A 708 20.65 16.69 6.52
C LYS A 708 20.46 15.27 6.00
N LEU A 709 20.95 14.96 4.82
CA LEU A 709 20.93 13.60 4.25
C LEU A 709 22.30 13.32 3.62
N GLU A 710 23.09 12.49 4.28
CA GLU A 710 24.40 12.03 3.79
C GLU A 710 24.37 10.51 3.52
N LEU A 711 25.07 10.11 2.45
CA LEU A 711 25.36 8.72 2.14
C LEU A 711 26.88 8.53 2.16
N GLU A 712 27.36 7.55 2.92
CA GLU A 712 28.76 7.14 2.96
C GLU A 712 28.93 5.76 2.32
N ILE A 713 29.83 5.63 1.35
CA ILE A 713 30.16 4.35 0.71
C ILE A 713 31.42 3.78 1.37
N GLY A 714 31.25 2.77 2.23
CA GLY A 714 32.29 2.24 3.10
C GLY A 714 33.31 1.37 2.37
N PHE A 715 32.99 0.11 2.14
CA PHE A 715 33.81 -0.86 1.41
C PHE A 715 33.02 -1.33 0.18
N THR A 716 33.66 -1.43 -0.98
CA THR A 716 33.03 -1.99 -2.19
C THR A 716 33.99 -2.94 -2.88
N GLU A 717 33.47 -4.07 -3.36
CA GLU A 717 34.18 -5.01 -4.23
C GLU A 717 34.23 -4.50 -5.68
N SER A 718 33.34 -3.57 -6.05
CA SER A 718 33.27 -2.98 -7.40
C SER A 718 34.44 -2.04 -7.65
N GLY A 719 35.32 -2.42 -8.57
CA GLY A 719 36.49 -1.61 -8.96
C GLY A 719 36.10 -0.23 -9.50
N LEU A 720 35.04 -0.14 -10.31
CA LEU A 720 34.56 1.12 -10.88
C LEU A 720 34.08 2.09 -9.80
N LEU A 721 33.28 1.60 -8.83
CA LEU A 721 32.80 2.42 -7.73
C LEU A 721 33.94 2.82 -6.78
N ASN A 722 34.85 1.88 -6.47
CA ASN A 722 36.02 2.16 -5.64
C ASN A 722 36.88 3.27 -6.25
N ASP A 723 37.22 3.17 -7.54
CA ASP A 723 38.10 4.14 -8.20
C ASP A 723 37.41 5.52 -8.29
N PHE A 724 36.13 5.56 -8.69
CA PHE A 724 35.34 6.79 -8.72
C PHE A 724 35.23 7.47 -7.35
N MET A 725 34.95 6.73 -6.28
CA MET A 725 34.88 7.28 -4.92
C MET A 725 36.25 7.78 -4.44
N ASN A 726 37.34 7.05 -4.70
CA ASN A 726 38.68 7.49 -4.30
C ASN A 726 39.16 8.75 -5.06
N GLU A 727 38.74 8.94 -6.31
CA GLU A 727 39.12 10.11 -7.11
C GLU A 727 38.27 11.36 -6.78
N ASN A 728 36.96 11.20 -6.54
CA ASN A 728 36.01 12.32 -6.44
C ASN A 728 35.53 12.61 -5.00
N TYR A 729 35.50 11.59 -4.12
CA TYR A 729 34.92 11.64 -2.78
C TYR A 729 35.86 11.03 -1.73
N PRO A 730 37.02 11.66 -1.45
CA PRO A 730 38.08 11.07 -0.61
C PRO A 730 37.72 10.92 0.88
N ASP A 731 36.64 11.55 1.33
CA ASP A 731 36.03 11.36 2.66
C ASP A 731 34.92 10.29 2.66
N LYS A 732 34.72 9.60 1.52
CA LYS A 732 33.71 8.56 1.25
C LYS A 732 32.26 9.03 1.22
N LYS A 733 32.01 10.33 1.37
CA LYS A 733 30.66 10.90 1.42
C LYS A 733 30.22 11.39 0.06
N ILE A 734 29.04 10.95 -0.35
CA ILE A 734 28.38 11.35 -1.59
C ILE A 734 26.97 11.85 -1.27
N SER A 735 26.39 12.64 -2.17
CA SER A 735 24.97 12.96 -2.06
C SER A 735 24.14 11.69 -2.25
N PHE A 736 23.05 11.59 -1.49
CA PHE A 736 22.19 10.40 -1.51
C PHE A 736 21.61 10.13 -2.90
N ALA A 737 21.15 11.18 -3.60
CA ALA A 737 20.62 11.07 -4.97
C ALA A 737 21.64 10.46 -5.95
N LEU A 738 22.88 10.98 -5.97
CA LEU A 738 23.92 10.51 -6.88
C LEU A 738 24.40 9.10 -6.52
N GLY A 739 24.63 8.80 -5.24
CA GLY A 739 25.05 7.46 -4.82
C GLY A 739 23.99 6.39 -5.08
N ASN A 740 22.69 6.70 -4.86
CA ASN A 740 21.59 5.81 -5.22
C ASN A 740 21.55 5.53 -6.74
N ALA A 741 21.68 6.57 -7.57
CA ALA A 741 21.65 6.41 -9.03
C ALA A 741 22.91 5.74 -9.63
N LEU A 742 24.07 5.88 -8.98
CA LEU A 742 25.30 5.17 -9.35
C LEU A 742 25.18 3.68 -9.06
N LEU A 743 24.66 3.31 -7.89
CA LEU A 743 24.45 1.90 -7.52
C LEU A 743 23.37 1.24 -8.39
N GLU A 744 22.32 1.97 -8.76
CA GLU A 744 21.29 1.50 -9.70
C GLU A 744 21.86 1.17 -11.08
N PHE A 745 22.71 2.05 -11.62
CA PHE A 745 23.40 1.80 -12.89
C PHE A 745 24.38 0.63 -12.79
N LEU A 746 25.13 0.53 -11.69
CA LEU A 746 26.09 -0.55 -11.49
C LEU A 746 25.42 -1.91 -11.30
N ASP A 747 24.27 -1.98 -10.61
CA ASP A 747 23.47 -3.20 -10.46
C ASP A 747 23.00 -3.70 -11.84
N GLU A 748 22.38 -2.83 -12.63
CA GLU A 748 21.94 -3.17 -13.98
C GLU A 748 23.12 -3.60 -14.87
N LYS A 749 24.26 -2.89 -14.80
CA LYS A 749 25.46 -3.22 -15.57
C LYS A 749 26.02 -4.59 -15.18
N GLN A 750 26.23 -4.84 -13.89
CA GLN A 750 26.76 -6.11 -13.39
C GLN A 750 25.81 -7.27 -13.73
N HIS A 751 24.50 -7.06 -13.59
CA HIS A 751 23.48 -8.06 -13.93
C HIS A 751 23.45 -8.40 -15.43
N ILE A 752 23.69 -7.43 -16.31
CA ILE A 752 23.79 -7.68 -17.76
C ILE A 752 25.12 -8.37 -18.11
N GLU A 753 26.23 -7.98 -17.45
CA GLU A 753 27.57 -8.47 -17.78
C GLU A 753 27.86 -9.87 -17.20
N ARG A 754 27.17 -10.30 -16.13
CA ARG A 754 27.33 -11.65 -15.53
C ARG A 754 26.97 -12.79 -16.49
N ASP A 755 26.06 -12.53 -17.43
CA ASP A 755 25.62 -13.50 -18.45
C ASP A 755 26.56 -13.56 -19.68
N ILE A 756 27.61 -12.73 -19.72
CA ILE A 756 28.59 -12.68 -20.83
C ILE A 756 29.88 -13.38 -20.38
N GLU A 757 30.02 -14.67 -20.74
CA GLU A 757 31.15 -15.52 -20.34
C GLU A 757 32.54 -14.89 -20.61
N GLU A 758 32.69 -14.11 -21.68
CA GLU A 758 33.95 -13.46 -22.03
C GLU A 758 34.38 -12.33 -21.07
N LEU A 759 33.45 -11.75 -20.29
CA LEU A 759 33.76 -10.64 -19.37
C LEU A 759 34.23 -11.12 -18.00
N ASN A 760 33.84 -12.33 -17.56
CA ASN A 760 34.27 -12.95 -16.30
C ASN A 760 34.09 -12.02 -15.06
N VAL A 761 32.96 -11.31 -14.99
CA VAL A 761 32.69 -10.28 -13.95
C VAL A 761 32.17 -10.82 -12.60
N GLY A 762 31.84 -12.11 -12.51
CA GLY A 762 31.25 -12.69 -11.29
C GLY A 762 29.74 -12.42 -11.16
N TYR A 763 29.12 -12.92 -10.10
CA TYR A 763 27.65 -12.84 -9.92
C TYR A 763 27.19 -11.50 -9.34
N TYR A 764 27.90 -10.99 -8.33
CA TYR A 764 27.61 -9.71 -7.68
C TYR A 764 28.85 -9.16 -6.94
N ASP A 765 28.90 -7.84 -6.75
CA ASP A 765 29.94 -7.13 -5.99
C ASP A 765 29.36 -6.55 -4.69
N LYS A 766 29.90 -6.93 -3.53
CA LYS A 766 29.40 -6.44 -2.23
C LYS A 766 29.80 -5.00 -1.96
N THR A 767 28.83 -4.17 -1.58
CA THR A 767 29.05 -2.78 -1.20
C THR A 767 28.40 -2.46 0.14
N HIS A 768 29.20 -2.03 1.10
CA HIS A 768 28.75 -1.56 2.39
C HIS A 768 28.50 -0.04 2.36
N PHE A 769 27.41 0.40 2.95
CA PHE A 769 27.01 1.80 2.96
C PHE A 769 26.37 2.20 4.30
N THR A 770 26.42 3.50 4.59
CA THR A 770 25.76 4.11 5.75
C THR A 770 25.00 5.35 5.32
N ILE A 771 23.74 5.47 5.75
CA ILE A 771 22.93 6.67 5.59
C ILE A 771 22.83 7.38 6.93
N THR A 772 22.94 8.70 6.93
CA THR A 772 22.62 9.55 8.08
C THR A 772 21.65 10.62 7.64
N ALA A 773 20.43 10.58 8.19
CA ALA A 773 19.36 11.52 7.89
C ALA A 773 18.85 12.22 9.17
N LEU A 774 18.72 13.54 9.12
CA LEU A 774 18.04 14.33 10.16
C LEU A 774 16.69 14.77 9.60
N ILE A 775 15.61 14.15 10.08
CA ILE A 775 14.24 14.35 9.59
C ILE A 775 13.40 14.91 10.74
N ASN A 776 12.83 16.10 10.57
CA ASN A 776 12.03 16.80 11.59
C ASN A 776 12.74 17.03 12.95
N GLY A 777 14.07 16.89 13.00
CA GLY A 777 14.87 17.00 14.21
C GLY A 777 15.15 15.67 14.93
N GLU A 778 14.72 14.53 14.37
CA GLU A 778 15.04 13.19 14.84
C GLU A 778 16.03 12.50 13.87
N ASP A 779 16.93 11.68 14.42
CA ASP A 779 18.04 11.04 13.69
C ASP A 779 17.63 9.66 13.13
N TYR A 780 17.67 9.52 11.81
CA TYR A 780 17.43 8.28 11.08
C TYR A 780 18.74 7.78 10.48
N GLY A 781 19.37 6.82 11.16
CA GLY A 781 20.56 6.12 10.69
C GLY A 781 20.23 4.76 10.06
N TYR A 782 20.95 4.37 9.02
CA TYR A 782 20.88 3.01 8.47
C TYR A 782 22.26 2.54 8.01
N GLU A 783 22.64 1.33 8.37
CA GLU A 783 23.91 0.69 7.98
C GLU A 783 23.58 -0.64 7.28
N GLY A 784 24.06 -0.81 6.05
CA GLY A 784 23.64 -1.91 5.18
C GLY A 784 24.73 -2.50 4.29
N ARG A 785 24.36 -3.56 3.57
CA ARG A 785 25.18 -4.15 2.49
C ARG A 785 24.32 -4.37 1.26
N PHE A 786 24.61 -3.59 0.22
CA PHE A 786 24.02 -3.69 -1.10
C PHE A 786 24.90 -4.60 -1.98
N ASP A 787 24.32 -5.66 -2.55
CA ASP A 787 25.03 -6.62 -3.40
C ASP A 787 24.75 -6.30 -4.88
N ILE A 788 25.66 -5.55 -5.50
CA ILE A 788 25.53 -5.03 -6.86
C ILE A 788 25.45 -6.18 -7.87
N GLY A 789 24.35 -6.32 -8.60
CA GLY A 789 24.13 -7.32 -9.65
C GLY A 789 23.03 -8.36 -9.32
N ASP A 790 22.49 -8.34 -8.10
CA ASP A 790 21.52 -9.31 -7.60
C ASP A 790 20.05 -8.82 -7.75
N GLY A 791 19.81 -7.51 -7.87
CA GLY A 791 18.47 -6.91 -7.71
C GLY A 791 17.41 -7.30 -8.75
N LYS A 792 17.81 -7.78 -9.93
CA LYS A 792 16.89 -7.88 -11.10
C LYS A 792 15.99 -9.11 -11.18
N GLU A 793 16.17 -10.14 -10.35
CA GLU A 793 15.23 -11.27 -10.30
C GLU A 793 13.92 -10.92 -9.54
N ASN A 794 13.95 -9.88 -8.71
CA ASN A 794 12.79 -9.39 -7.94
C ASN A 794 12.35 -7.94 -8.31
N GLY A 795 13.14 -7.19 -9.07
CA GLY A 795 12.80 -5.83 -9.55
C GLY A 795 13.38 -4.68 -8.72
N GLU A 796 14.49 -4.91 -8.01
CA GLU A 796 14.94 -4.11 -6.87
C GLU A 796 16.33 -3.48 -7.11
N GLY A 797 16.41 -2.43 -7.94
CA GLY A 797 17.70 -1.96 -8.47
C GLY A 797 18.53 -1.00 -7.60
N ASN A 798 18.01 -0.40 -6.52
CA ASN A 798 18.69 0.71 -5.84
C ASN A 798 18.58 0.68 -4.30
N ILE A 799 19.31 1.58 -3.60
CA ILE A 799 19.39 1.60 -2.13
C ILE A 799 18.02 1.75 -1.49
N ILE A 800 17.19 2.69 -2.00
CA ILE A 800 15.86 2.95 -1.45
C ILE A 800 15.04 1.65 -1.45
N HIS A 801 15.01 0.95 -2.59
CA HIS A 801 14.25 -0.28 -2.75
C HIS A 801 14.82 -1.40 -1.88
N HIS A 802 16.15 -1.57 -1.85
CA HIS A 802 16.82 -2.56 -1.01
C HIS A 802 16.47 -2.42 0.48
N ILE A 803 16.42 -1.19 1.00
CA ILE A 803 16.02 -0.93 2.39
C ILE A 803 14.52 -1.20 2.59
N GLU A 804 13.69 -0.69 1.69
CA GLU A 804 12.23 -0.85 1.74
C GLU A 804 11.80 -2.33 1.74
N SER A 805 12.29 -3.12 0.78
CA SER A 805 11.98 -4.55 0.70
C SER A 805 12.55 -5.37 1.86
N TYR A 806 13.74 -5.03 2.36
CA TYR A 806 14.31 -5.68 3.54
C TYR A 806 13.44 -5.44 4.80
N LEU A 807 13.02 -4.19 5.04
CA LEU A 807 12.15 -3.84 6.16
C LEU A 807 10.75 -4.46 6.02
N ILE A 808 10.16 -4.44 4.81
CA ILE A 808 8.87 -5.08 4.54
C ILE A 808 8.94 -6.60 4.77
N HIS A 809 10.01 -7.27 4.36
CA HIS A 809 10.21 -8.70 4.61
C HIS A 809 10.33 -8.99 6.12
N LEU A 810 11.09 -8.20 6.88
CA LEU A 810 11.20 -8.35 8.34
C LEU A 810 9.84 -8.16 9.05
N VAL A 811 9.08 -7.14 8.67
CA VAL A 811 7.76 -6.84 9.26
C VAL A 811 6.73 -7.93 8.93
N ASN A 812 6.80 -8.55 7.75
CA ASN A 812 5.82 -9.53 7.29
C ASN A 812 6.14 -10.99 7.67
N GLU A 813 7.40 -11.41 7.59
CA GLU A 813 7.77 -12.84 7.76
C GLU A 813 8.23 -13.20 9.17
N ASN A 814 8.68 -12.24 10.00
CA ASN A 814 9.29 -12.57 11.30
C ASN A 814 8.62 -11.95 12.57
N PRO A 815 7.27 -11.99 12.72
CA PRO A 815 6.56 -11.45 13.90
C PRO A 815 6.73 -12.29 15.20
N TYR A 816 7.66 -13.26 15.22
CA TYR A 816 7.88 -14.16 16.35
C TYR A 816 9.27 -14.04 17.00
N GLU A 817 10.21 -13.30 16.42
CA GLU A 817 11.54 -13.05 17.00
C GLU A 817 11.79 -11.57 17.33
N ALA A 818 11.21 -10.63 16.58
CA ALA A 818 11.24 -9.20 16.90
C ALA A 818 10.18 -8.83 17.94
N ASN A 819 10.46 -7.83 18.78
CA ASN A 819 9.51 -7.29 19.75
C ASN A 819 8.69 -6.13 19.14
N GLU A 820 7.56 -5.74 19.77
CA GLU A 820 6.67 -4.68 19.23
C GLU A 820 7.34 -3.29 19.14
N GLU A 821 8.40 -3.02 19.91
CA GLU A 821 9.17 -1.77 19.85
C GLU A 821 10.04 -1.75 18.58
N GLU A 822 10.77 -2.86 18.32
CA GLU A 822 11.53 -3.05 17.07
C GLU A 822 10.64 -3.02 15.82
N LEU A 823 9.45 -3.64 15.88
CA LEU A 823 8.46 -3.60 14.79
C LEU A 823 7.85 -2.20 14.61
N ALA A 824 7.72 -1.40 15.67
CA ALA A 824 7.27 -0.01 15.57
C ALA A 824 8.35 0.89 14.96
N GLU A 825 9.62 0.72 15.33
CA GLU A 825 10.76 1.43 14.71
C GLU A 825 10.88 1.10 13.21
N MET A 826 10.72 -0.17 12.81
CA MET A 826 10.73 -0.56 11.39
C MET A 826 9.56 0.04 10.60
N ARG A 827 8.37 0.14 11.20
CA ARG A 827 7.19 0.78 10.58
C ARG A 827 7.39 2.29 10.43
N ASP A 828 7.87 2.99 11.47
CA ASP A 828 8.19 4.41 11.37
C ASP A 828 9.31 4.69 10.34
N TYR A 829 10.31 3.82 10.22
CA TYR A 829 11.33 3.95 9.17
C TYR A 829 10.72 3.83 7.76
N LEU A 830 9.76 2.92 7.56
CA LEU A 830 9.02 2.76 6.31
C LEU A 830 8.09 3.97 6.02
N ASP A 831 7.42 4.50 7.03
CA ASP A 831 6.44 5.59 6.89
C ASP A 831 7.10 6.99 6.82
N THR A 832 8.25 7.18 7.46
CA THR A 832 8.93 8.49 7.60
C THR A 832 10.19 8.59 6.72
N ALA A 833 11.13 7.66 6.85
CA ALA A 833 12.44 7.78 6.20
C ALA A 833 12.43 7.41 4.71
N ILE A 834 11.74 6.33 4.33
CA ILE A 834 11.65 5.90 2.92
C ILE A 834 10.99 6.96 2.01
N PRO A 835 9.85 7.59 2.37
CA PRO A 835 9.27 8.69 1.57
C PRO A 835 10.20 9.92 1.51
N TYR A 836 10.92 10.22 2.58
CA TYR A 836 11.92 11.29 2.58
C TYR A 836 13.08 10.97 1.62
N PHE A 837 13.60 9.74 1.59
CA PHE A 837 14.62 9.31 0.63
C PHE A 837 14.12 9.36 -0.81
N LYS A 838 12.89 8.88 -1.07
CA LYS A 838 12.23 8.97 -2.39
C LYS A 838 12.14 10.43 -2.87
N LYS A 839 11.73 11.35 -2.00
CA LYS A 839 11.64 12.80 -2.30
C LYS A 839 13.00 13.46 -2.57
N ASN A 840 14.08 12.96 -1.98
CA ASN A 840 15.44 13.49 -2.11
C ASN A 840 16.33 12.65 -3.05
N SER A 841 15.73 11.84 -3.93
CA SER A 841 16.44 11.02 -4.93
C SER A 841 16.68 11.73 -6.27
N GLN A 842 16.10 12.91 -6.48
CA GLN A 842 16.22 13.66 -7.73
C GLN A 842 17.60 14.28 -7.90
N LEU A 843 18.30 13.91 -8.97
CA LEU A 843 19.61 14.46 -9.34
C LEU A 843 19.50 15.94 -9.73
N THR A 844 20.44 16.76 -9.27
CA THR A 844 20.71 18.09 -9.83
C THR A 844 21.33 17.98 -11.23
N ALA A 845 21.37 19.08 -11.98
CA ALA A 845 21.96 19.10 -13.33
C ALA A 845 23.46 18.72 -13.34
N ASP A 846 24.20 19.08 -12.28
CA ASP A 846 25.62 18.74 -12.15
C ASP A 846 25.81 17.26 -11.78
N GLU A 847 25.00 16.70 -10.88
CA GLU A 847 25.03 15.27 -10.55
C GLU A 847 24.57 14.39 -11.71
N GLN A 848 23.55 14.82 -12.45
CA GLN A 848 23.11 14.15 -13.68
C GLN A 848 24.23 14.13 -14.73
N LYS A 849 25.05 15.18 -14.78
CA LYS A 849 26.24 15.20 -15.64
C LYS A 849 27.31 14.24 -15.12
N ILE A 850 27.63 14.25 -13.82
CA ILE A 850 28.60 13.32 -13.22
C ILE A 850 28.18 11.86 -13.47
N LEU A 851 26.89 11.53 -13.35
CA LEU A 851 26.36 10.20 -13.65
C LEU A 851 26.49 9.84 -15.14
N ASN A 852 26.31 10.80 -16.05
CA ASN A 852 26.52 10.56 -17.48
C ASN A 852 28.00 10.37 -17.80
N ASP A 853 28.88 11.21 -17.25
CA ASP A 853 30.33 11.13 -17.40
C ASP A 853 30.90 9.81 -16.78
N PHE A 854 30.21 9.19 -15.82
CA PHE A 854 30.52 7.85 -15.25
C PHE A 854 29.99 6.68 -16.09
N LYS A 855 29.00 6.92 -16.96
CA LYS A 855 28.39 5.91 -17.84
C LYS A 855 29.13 5.71 -19.17
N GLU A 856 29.96 6.68 -19.58
CA GLU A 856 30.82 6.64 -20.78
C GLU A 856 32.15 5.89 -20.56
#